data_AF-A0A6P1LHH2-F1
#
_entry.id   AF-A0A6P1LHH2-F1
#
_cell.length_a   1.000
_cell.length_b   1.000
_cell.length_c   1.000
_cell.angle_alpha   90.00
_cell.angle_beta   90.00
_cell.angle_gamma   90.00
#
_symmetry.space_group_name_H-M   'P 1'
#
loop_
_entity.id
_entity.type
_entity.pdbx_description
1 polymer ?
#
loop_
_entity_poly.entity_id
_entity_poly.type
_entity_poly.pdbx_seq_one_letter_code
_entity_poly.pdbx_strand_id
1 'polypeptide(L)'
;MKKGKLKILTIASSIISVVTGVSLPLVINSKNQNFLSVGKNINNNDDFNNEMLRKNSDKSKELVPFDFNESWPLLVQNTGPIVSYQNKISSLDWFSSTRWSIDLLQATFEDKKIFGDSPRFVKWTDRAFINWALDRNKNILWLLTNSVVKGSNVEKQKFIKIDSLNGKILDVKELAYKPKNQNWMYYSISVLDSGNIMAYGQGNDNWEQFDILDTKKGEVNQKSSASGNIDKLIEEDIRKQKTNGDVRSRFLFSIAKNMNILVLTNFGWSEKSQDKKDFGDIYFAFVDDDMNRIQTGANDDWFNARKMIERTKMGNLNSESDTFPKLVYRLPDGRILFSIYNKLYVFFPSETERQNKPVFKEFDYGVKDNASNKYLPVESWTTDTDNNVYAKFSNDSKIQKITIHGNSLSTTSITTSTYYNIDGNNDRTIKKNANNFVLYNVYGYSGQIMMLNPRKINNKQNMKPWKQDDLNKNGTGIAVAITKNRNGVGGDSKGYLNTDKAFVKSADFNIDESILKNKLPSEIGRNDLTITEGGFLTNNNTIDKKTQQLKYKQFQKNKIDDENKNNSNNLEITANIDQIPWFVDNNVMPGNIPPLTITKSFKTGVKISERITWKNVELDYDFKNTFPSKITKEDVQRFDPFSINITSQITKVAGVSYPRKTYEIGNINDDEGTILIKAKFEYLPIDVDATMTNIKTQTFEKTYNVFKKNSPKNFNFVGSNGNNREDIKNIPQLKNLSQANLLPSSFQASDPSSILKFINTDTSTGYPISKMNFTITPNDNLGTLTISGSLPLGYYPDSENQTFSKTYIGLNKISDYNFNVRKNSLSFIKKNFRPSEINEQIVYANFIDYKGFNSSDLSLDLIPNDEIGELIIRVHLKSDYPNNIATQSSFRKNKGDFIRETKITGFKTNDEYKTQYELSFVNDNNHILDEIKKFTPKQIEQSIKIKENVESNFKLVINGQNITNEQQLAKAVIEKMGSSLPRKSDLNDENFEQEIYYNDPNGEITIKITFKNIEGVKSNLVFIQRFTGFAKGNQVTTNDILSFKTQSKLMNDNPNFKNTLPSQLAKLLNNNEKRIDEIKKYISYFSGDYIKAINLNKFNLEITPSDVYGYLTIKIIFDKEMVKNPDSLLTYTATYNGFATE
;
A
#
# COMPACT_ATOMS: atom_id res chain seq x y z
N MET A 1 21.41 -70.75 -2.13
CA MET A 1 22.15 -70.43 -0.87
C MET A 1 22.76 -69.04 -1.03
N LYS A 2 22.61 -68.04 -0.17
CA LYS A 2 21.84 -67.80 1.07
C LYS A 2 21.63 -66.27 1.21
N LYS A 3 20.57 -65.90 1.96
CA LYS A 3 20.03 -64.58 2.38
C LYS A 3 18.98 -64.00 1.43
N GLY A 4 17.73 -63.72 1.84
CA GLY A 4 17.09 -63.87 3.13
C GLY A 4 15.75 -63.10 3.16
N LYS A 5 14.65 -63.87 3.25
CA LYS A 5 13.30 -63.55 3.75
C LYS A 5 12.52 -62.38 3.12
N LEU A 6 11.74 -62.74 2.11
CA LEU A 6 10.37 -62.27 1.92
C LEU A 6 9.42 -63.02 2.87
N LYS A 7 8.31 -62.38 3.25
CA LYS A 7 6.98 -62.88 3.69
C LYS A 7 6.53 -62.15 4.96
N ILE A 8 5.27 -61.76 5.16
CA ILE A 8 4.01 -61.75 4.39
C ILE A 8 3.13 -60.79 5.18
N LEU A 9 2.34 -59.97 4.48
CA LEU A 9 1.29 -59.13 5.04
C LEU A 9 -0.03 -59.87 4.82
N THR A 10 -0.70 -60.34 5.89
CA THR A 10 -2.09 -60.84 5.78
C THR A 10 -2.87 -60.69 7.10
N ILE A 11 -3.81 -59.73 7.07
CA ILE A 11 -5.23 -59.77 7.50
C ILE A 11 -5.59 -60.08 8.97
N ALA A 12 -6.32 -59.14 9.60
CA ALA A 12 -7.61 -59.30 10.32
C ALA A 12 -7.88 -58.02 11.15
N SER A 13 -8.69 -57.06 10.69
CA SER A 13 -10.16 -56.96 10.87
C SER A 13 -10.60 -56.44 12.25
N SER A 14 -11.12 -55.20 12.30
CA SER A 14 -12.45 -54.89 12.86
C SER A 14 -12.87 -53.41 12.72
N ILE A 15 -13.96 -53.18 11.94
CA ILE A 15 -15.14 -52.31 12.19
C ILE A 15 -14.92 -50.78 12.07
N ILE A 16 -15.21 -50.04 10.97
CA ILE A 16 -16.41 -49.86 10.11
C ILE A 16 -17.65 -49.49 10.94
N SER A 17 -18.26 -48.30 10.78
CA SER A 17 -19.38 -48.10 9.84
C SER A 17 -19.93 -46.67 10.04
N VAL A 18 -20.34 -45.83 9.07
CA VAL A 18 -21.10 -45.99 7.80
C VAL A 18 -20.85 -44.69 6.97
N VAL A 19 -20.25 -44.70 5.75
CA VAL A 19 -20.78 -45.01 4.38
C VAL A 19 -21.34 -43.74 3.69
N THR A 20 -21.18 -43.39 2.40
CA THR A 20 -20.50 -43.86 1.15
C THR A 20 -20.76 -42.74 0.11
N GLY A 21 -19.87 -42.37 -0.83
CA GLY A 21 -19.48 -43.08 -2.07
C GLY A 21 -20.16 -42.43 -3.30
N VAL A 22 -19.75 -42.48 -4.58
CA VAL A 22 -18.63 -43.03 -5.39
C VAL A 22 -18.76 -42.27 -6.74
N SER A 23 -17.72 -41.86 -7.48
CA SER A 23 -17.10 -42.72 -8.50
C SER A 23 -15.99 -42.02 -9.31
N LEU A 24 -14.91 -42.78 -9.54
CA LEU A 24 -13.95 -42.67 -10.65
C LEU A 24 -14.20 -43.90 -11.56
N PRO A 25 -13.90 -43.82 -12.87
CA PRO A 25 -12.83 -44.68 -13.41
C PRO A 25 -11.96 -43.92 -14.45
N LEU A 26 -10.63 -43.94 -14.37
CA LEU A 26 -9.68 -44.95 -14.88
C LEU A 26 -9.42 -44.93 -16.41
N VAL A 27 -8.15 -44.60 -16.69
CA VAL A 27 -7.24 -44.69 -17.85
C VAL A 27 -7.50 -45.82 -18.87
N ILE A 28 -7.22 -45.59 -20.18
CA ILE A 28 -6.29 -46.36 -21.06
C ILE A 28 -6.27 -45.83 -22.53
N ASN A 29 -5.04 -45.47 -22.97
CA ASN A 29 -4.37 -45.60 -24.28
C ASN A 29 -4.94 -45.13 -25.66
N SER A 30 -4.16 -44.17 -26.21
CA SER A 30 -3.29 -44.32 -27.41
C SER A 30 -3.76 -43.94 -28.83
N LYS A 31 -2.80 -43.28 -29.50
CA LYS A 31 -2.48 -43.18 -30.95
C LYS A 31 -3.12 -42.07 -31.80
N ASN A 32 -2.22 -41.16 -32.22
CA ASN A 32 -2.01 -40.62 -33.57
C ASN A 32 -3.23 -40.37 -34.47
N GLN A 33 -3.37 -39.13 -34.96
CA GLN A 33 -2.86 -38.77 -36.29
C GLN A 33 -2.91 -37.26 -36.54
N ASN A 34 -1.82 -36.78 -37.16
CA ASN A 34 -1.66 -35.50 -37.82
C ASN A 34 -2.79 -35.23 -38.83
N PHE A 35 -3.12 -33.97 -39.09
CA PHE A 35 -2.84 -33.26 -40.35
C PHE A 35 -3.61 -31.92 -40.41
N LEU A 36 -2.86 -30.84 -40.69
CA LEU A 36 -3.12 -29.72 -41.64
C LEU A 36 -4.54 -29.11 -41.72
N SER A 37 -4.78 -27.82 -41.95
CA SER A 37 -4.00 -26.59 -42.17
C SER A 37 -5.02 -25.51 -42.65
N VAL A 38 -4.63 -24.23 -42.61
CA VAL A 38 -5.22 -23.10 -43.40
C VAL A 38 -6.68 -22.71 -43.05
N GLY A 39 -7.09 -21.46 -42.85
CA GLY A 39 -6.49 -20.15 -43.02
C GLY A 39 -7.56 -19.07 -42.77
N LYS A 40 -7.10 -17.82 -42.62
CA LYS A 40 -7.76 -16.54 -42.96
C LYS A 40 -9.29 -16.37 -42.77
N ASN A 41 -9.61 -15.46 -41.85
CA ASN A 41 -10.48 -14.28 -42.02
C ASN A 41 -12.02 -14.40 -42.09
N ILE A 42 -12.64 -13.57 -41.24
CA ILE A 42 -13.89 -12.77 -41.39
C ILE A 42 -15.18 -13.30 -40.72
N ASN A 43 -15.51 -12.59 -39.63
CA ASN A 43 -16.79 -12.02 -39.17
C ASN A 43 -18.09 -12.82 -38.94
N ASN A 44 -18.68 -12.43 -37.80
CA ASN A 44 -20.09 -12.28 -37.40
C ASN A 44 -20.73 -13.33 -36.48
N ASN A 45 -20.88 -12.88 -35.22
CA ASN A 45 -22.07 -12.84 -34.36
C ASN A 45 -22.84 -14.13 -34.09
N ASP A 46 -22.76 -14.62 -32.86
CA ASP A 46 -23.78 -14.50 -31.80
C ASP A 46 -24.59 -15.82 -31.83
N ASP A 47 -24.86 -16.56 -30.75
CA ASP A 47 -24.94 -16.20 -29.35
C ASP A 47 -25.17 -17.48 -28.50
N PHE A 48 -24.81 -17.41 -27.22
CA PHE A 48 -25.30 -18.18 -26.04
C PHE A 48 -25.14 -19.73 -25.97
N ASN A 49 -24.19 -20.21 -25.16
CA ASN A 49 -24.32 -20.71 -23.75
C ASN A 49 -24.68 -22.21 -23.65
N ASN A 50 -24.06 -23.08 -22.83
CA ASN A 50 -23.56 -22.96 -21.46
C ASN A 50 -22.21 -23.68 -21.30
N GLU A 51 -21.22 -23.05 -20.67
CA GLU A 51 -20.92 -23.18 -19.22
C GLU A 51 -20.87 -24.63 -18.71
N MET A 52 -19.68 -25.11 -18.38
CA MET A 52 -19.16 -25.14 -17.01
C MET A 52 -17.96 -26.12 -16.97
N LEU A 53 -16.96 -25.77 -16.14
CA LEU A 53 -15.83 -26.62 -15.73
C LEU A 53 -14.70 -26.83 -16.75
N ARG A 54 -13.74 -25.89 -16.74
CA ARG A 54 -12.32 -26.27 -16.60
C ARG A 54 -11.50 -25.10 -16.06
N LYS A 55 -11.26 -25.18 -14.75
CA LYS A 55 -10.08 -24.77 -13.96
C LYS A 55 -9.32 -23.54 -14.47
N ASN A 56 -9.30 -22.52 -13.61
CA ASN A 56 -8.18 -21.59 -13.44
C ASN A 56 -6.87 -22.32 -13.73
N SER A 57 -6.31 -22.11 -14.93
CA SER A 57 -4.91 -22.39 -15.15
C SER A 57 -4.17 -21.28 -14.42
N ASP A 58 -3.66 -21.60 -13.24
CA ASP A 58 -2.50 -20.89 -12.70
C ASP A 58 -1.46 -20.91 -13.82
N LYS A 59 -1.33 -19.78 -14.54
CA LYS A 59 -0.28 -19.63 -15.55
C LYS A 59 1.02 -19.71 -14.78
N SER A 60 1.69 -20.84 -14.90
CA SER A 60 3.10 -20.99 -14.57
C SER A 60 3.85 -19.80 -15.16
N LYS A 61 4.67 -19.11 -14.36
CA LYS A 61 5.54 -18.04 -14.88
C LYS A 61 6.48 -18.72 -15.89
N GLU A 62 6.37 -18.33 -17.15
CA GLU A 62 7.17 -18.90 -18.22
C GLU A 62 8.65 -18.62 -17.96
N LEU A 63 9.51 -19.64 -18.11
CA LEU A 63 10.96 -19.48 -18.03
C LEU A 63 11.39 -18.36 -18.99
N VAL A 64 12.21 -17.41 -18.52
CA VAL A 64 12.71 -16.34 -19.40
C VAL A 64 13.95 -16.86 -20.14
N PRO A 65 13.86 -17.21 -21.44
CA PRO A 65 15.01 -17.71 -22.17
C PRO A 65 16.01 -16.58 -22.39
N PHE A 66 17.29 -16.93 -22.42
CA PHE A 66 18.33 -15.99 -22.78
C PHE A 66 19.51 -16.67 -23.45
N ASP A 67 20.15 -15.90 -24.32
CA ASP A 67 21.31 -16.23 -25.11
C ASP A 67 22.58 -15.85 -24.36
N PHE A 68 23.51 -16.79 -24.24
CA PHE A 68 24.86 -16.52 -23.75
C PHE A 68 25.87 -16.77 -24.87
N ASN A 69 26.69 -15.76 -25.09
CA ASN A 69 27.85 -15.81 -25.95
C ASN A 69 29.05 -15.34 -25.13
N GLU A 70 30.13 -16.11 -25.09
CA GLU A 70 31.35 -15.77 -24.35
C GLU A 70 31.95 -14.42 -24.77
N SER A 71 31.58 -13.91 -25.95
CA SER A 71 31.96 -12.58 -26.46
C SER A 71 31.26 -11.40 -25.80
N TRP A 72 30.16 -11.63 -25.08
CA TRP A 72 29.34 -10.59 -24.48
C TRP A 72 29.53 -10.56 -22.96
N PRO A 73 29.77 -9.39 -22.36
CA PRO A 73 29.92 -9.32 -20.92
C PRO A 73 28.58 -9.64 -20.26
N LEU A 74 28.63 -10.47 -19.21
CA LEU A 74 27.49 -10.64 -18.30
C LEU A 74 27.27 -9.32 -17.55
N LEU A 75 26.09 -8.75 -17.73
CA LEU A 75 25.73 -7.49 -17.08
C LEU A 75 24.86 -7.79 -15.86
N VAL A 76 25.36 -7.39 -14.70
CA VAL A 76 24.62 -7.43 -13.43
C VAL A 76 24.39 -6.01 -12.97
N GLN A 77 23.13 -5.71 -12.64
CA GLN A 77 22.73 -4.48 -11.96
C GLN A 77 22.39 -4.79 -10.51
N ASN A 78 22.20 -3.74 -9.71
CA ASN A 78 21.72 -3.88 -8.33
C ASN A 78 20.35 -4.56 -8.24
N THR A 79 19.57 -4.51 -9.32
CA THR A 79 18.21 -5.06 -9.41
C THR A 79 18.12 -6.48 -9.96
N GLY A 80 19.22 -7.02 -10.48
CA GLY A 80 19.27 -8.33 -11.14
C GLY A 80 20.06 -8.32 -12.45
N PRO A 81 20.06 -9.44 -13.20
CA PRO A 81 20.82 -9.58 -14.43
C PRO A 81 20.13 -8.91 -15.63
N ILE A 82 20.92 -8.33 -16.53
CA ILE A 82 20.47 -7.94 -17.86
C ILE A 82 20.81 -9.09 -18.81
N VAL A 83 19.79 -9.59 -19.49
CA VAL A 83 19.90 -10.71 -20.43
C VAL A 83 19.37 -10.31 -21.80
N SER A 84 19.68 -11.11 -22.81
CA SER A 84 19.06 -10.95 -24.12
C SER A 84 18.61 -12.27 -24.69
N TYR A 85 17.57 -12.21 -25.50
CA TYR A 85 17.16 -13.31 -26.35
C TYR A 85 16.83 -12.71 -27.71
N GLN A 86 17.65 -13.03 -28.71
CA GLN A 86 17.58 -12.39 -30.03
C GLN A 86 17.61 -10.85 -29.97
N ASN A 87 16.62 -10.17 -30.55
CA ASN A 87 16.53 -8.70 -30.57
C ASN A 87 16.01 -8.09 -29.28
N LYS A 88 15.59 -8.95 -28.35
CA LYS A 88 14.96 -8.56 -27.09
C LYS A 88 16.02 -8.47 -26.00
N ILE A 89 16.06 -7.35 -25.30
CA ILE A 89 16.88 -7.13 -24.11
C ILE A 89 15.93 -7.01 -22.92
N SER A 90 16.24 -7.74 -21.86
CA SER A 90 15.42 -7.79 -20.65
C SER A 90 16.26 -7.54 -19.41
N SER A 91 15.75 -6.77 -18.46
CA SER A 91 16.24 -6.79 -17.09
C SER A 91 15.38 -7.76 -16.30
N LEU A 92 16.02 -8.70 -15.60
CA LEU A 92 15.35 -9.62 -14.70
C LEU A 92 15.51 -9.15 -13.25
N ASP A 93 14.57 -9.54 -12.39
CA ASP A 93 14.75 -9.44 -10.94
C ASP A 93 15.63 -10.59 -10.40
N TRP A 94 15.93 -10.57 -9.10
CA TRP A 94 16.67 -11.64 -8.43
C TRP A 94 15.93 -12.98 -8.37
N PHE A 95 14.69 -13.04 -8.87
CA PHE A 95 13.87 -14.23 -9.01
C PHE A 95 13.71 -14.65 -10.48
N SER A 96 14.48 -14.03 -11.39
CA SER A 96 14.46 -14.28 -12.84
C SER A 96 13.11 -13.98 -13.52
N SER A 97 12.28 -13.12 -12.90
CA SER A 97 11.10 -12.53 -13.54
C SER A 97 11.47 -11.27 -14.30
N THR A 98 10.84 -11.03 -15.45
CA THR A 98 11.13 -9.87 -16.30
C THR A 98 10.61 -8.59 -15.63
N ARG A 99 11.50 -7.65 -15.31
CA ARG A 99 11.15 -6.31 -14.81
C ARG A 99 10.73 -5.38 -15.94
N TRP A 100 11.55 -5.35 -17.00
CA TRP A 100 11.26 -4.65 -18.24
C TRP A 100 11.90 -5.41 -19.40
N SER A 101 11.36 -5.21 -20.59
CA SER A 101 11.94 -5.78 -21.79
C SER A 101 11.65 -4.94 -23.02
N ILE A 102 12.66 -4.79 -23.88
CA ILE A 102 12.62 -3.97 -25.08
C ILE A 102 12.94 -4.87 -26.27
N ASP A 103 12.02 -4.94 -27.23
CA ASP A 103 12.34 -5.43 -28.56
C ASP A 103 12.89 -4.28 -29.39
N LEU A 104 14.19 -4.30 -29.65
CA LEU A 104 14.88 -3.23 -30.36
C LEU A 104 14.38 -3.04 -31.81
N LEU A 105 13.77 -4.06 -32.42
CA LEU A 105 13.18 -3.91 -33.75
C LEU A 105 11.90 -3.07 -33.75
N GLN A 106 11.17 -3.04 -32.64
CA GLN A 106 9.93 -2.27 -32.49
C GLN A 106 10.12 -0.97 -31.70
N ALA A 107 11.26 -0.83 -31.03
CA ALA A 107 11.56 0.32 -30.20
C ALA A 107 11.56 1.64 -30.99
N THR A 108 11.01 2.68 -30.36
CA THR A 108 10.96 4.04 -30.90
C THR A 108 11.76 5.02 -30.03
N PHE A 109 12.28 6.07 -30.66
CA PHE A 109 12.85 7.24 -30.01
C PHE A 109 12.39 8.47 -30.79
N GLU A 110 11.87 9.49 -30.10
CA GLU A 110 11.20 10.66 -30.72
C GLU A 110 10.15 10.25 -31.76
N ASP A 111 9.29 9.30 -31.38
CA ASP A 111 8.19 8.75 -32.19
C ASP A 111 8.59 8.09 -33.51
N LYS A 112 9.89 7.77 -33.69
CA LYS A 112 10.42 7.07 -34.87
C LYS A 112 11.05 5.74 -34.49
N LYS A 113 10.79 4.69 -35.28
CA LYS A 113 11.47 3.39 -35.11
C LYS A 113 12.98 3.54 -35.31
N ILE A 114 13.76 2.98 -34.39
CA ILE A 114 15.23 3.10 -34.41
C ILE A 114 15.85 2.52 -35.70
N PHE A 115 15.25 1.43 -36.22
CA PHE A 115 15.71 0.69 -37.40
C PHE A 115 14.72 0.70 -38.59
N GLY A 116 13.61 1.43 -38.51
CA GLY A 116 12.55 1.42 -39.52
C GLY A 116 11.69 0.14 -39.53
N ASP A 117 10.85 -0.03 -40.56
CA ASP A 117 9.78 -1.06 -40.56
C ASP A 117 10.23 -2.47 -40.98
N SER A 118 11.39 -2.64 -41.61
CA SER A 118 11.91 -3.95 -42.06
C SER A 118 13.44 -3.94 -42.25
N PRO A 119 14.22 -3.77 -41.17
CA PRO A 119 15.68 -3.70 -41.27
C PRO A 119 16.28 -5.03 -41.72
N ARG A 120 17.26 -4.95 -42.63
CA ARG A 120 18.18 -6.05 -42.97
C ARG A 120 19.57 -5.70 -42.46
N PHE A 121 20.25 -6.61 -41.77
CA PHE A 121 21.53 -6.32 -41.14
C PHE A 121 22.72 -6.73 -42.02
N VAL A 122 23.83 -5.97 -41.93
CA VAL A 122 24.96 -6.04 -42.88
C VAL A 122 25.82 -7.31 -42.74
N LYS A 123 25.95 -7.93 -41.53
CA LYS A 123 26.71 -9.19 -41.35
C LYS A 123 26.59 -9.84 -39.94
N TRP A 124 26.99 -11.12 -39.86
CA TRP A 124 27.29 -12.03 -38.72
C TRP A 124 26.21 -12.36 -37.68
N THR A 125 25.19 -11.53 -37.48
CA THR A 125 24.04 -11.84 -36.60
C THR A 125 22.77 -11.21 -37.17
N ASP A 126 21.64 -11.93 -37.20
CA ASP A 126 20.30 -11.37 -37.49
C ASP A 126 19.76 -10.51 -36.33
N ARG A 127 20.65 -9.91 -35.52
CA ARG A 127 20.32 -9.09 -34.36
C ARG A 127 20.44 -7.60 -34.66
N ALA A 128 19.57 -6.83 -34.01
CA ALA A 128 19.56 -5.38 -33.97
C ALA A 128 20.79 -4.77 -33.29
N PHE A 129 21.47 -5.53 -32.43
CA PHE A 129 22.65 -5.07 -31.70
C PHE A 129 23.76 -6.13 -31.65
N ILE A 130 25.00 -5.66 -31.53
CA ILE A 130 26.21 -6.47 -31.59
C ILE A 130 26.85 -6.62 -30.21
N ASN A 131 26.79 -5.58 -29.37
CA ASN A 131 27.39 -5.59 -28.05
C ASN A 131 26.75 -4.55 -27.10
N TRP A 132 27.10 -4.62 -25.82
CA TRP A 132 26.62 -3.71 -24.79
C TRP A 132 27.67 -3.41 -23.71
N ALA A 133 27.46 -2.31 -22.98
CA ALA A 133 28.20 -1.98 -21.76
C ALA A 133 27.28 -1.26 -20.76
N LEU A 134 27.51 -1.48 -19.47
CA LEU A 134 26.73 -0.87 -18.39
C LEU A 134 27.59 0.16 -17.64
N ASP A 135 27.18 1.42 -17.67
CA ASP A 135 27.67 2.44 -16.72
C ASP A 135 26.92 2.25 -15.40
N ARG A 136 27.56 1.52 -14.48
CA ARG A 136 26.98 1.17 -13.16
C ARG A 136 26.76 2.40 -12.28
N ASN A 137 27.59 3.43 -12.41
CA ASN A 137 27.50 4.64 -11.59
C ASN A 137 26.27 5.48 -11.96
N LYS A 138 25.89 5.46 -13.24
CA LYS A 138 24.74 6.22 -13.76
C LYS A 138 23.50 5.36 -14.01
N ASN A 139 23.58 4.05 -13.82
CA ASN A 139 22.55 3.08 -14.22
C ASN A 139 22.15 3.19 -15.69
N ILE A 140 23.13 3.34 -16.59
CA ILE A 140 22.87 3.49 -18.03
C ILE A 140 23.41 2.26 -18.77
N LEU A 141 22.54 1.60 -19.52
CA LEU A 141 22.92 0.56 -20.47
C LEU A 141 23.16 1.21 -21.84
N TRP A 142 24.36 1.01 -22.38
CA TRP A 142 24.73 1.41 -23.73
C TRP A 142 24.74 0.20 -24.64
N LEU A 143 24.05 0.30 -25.78
CA LEU A 143 24.06 -0.71 -26.82
C LEU A 143 24.78 -0.19 -28.06
N LEU A 144 25.62 -1.04 -28.64
CA LEU A 144 26.17 -0.84 -29.97
C LEU A 144 25.31 -1.59 -30.97
N THR A 145 24.60 -0.86 -31.83
CA THR A 145 23.70 -1.48 -32.80
C THR A 145 24.47 -2.15 -33.93
N ASN A 146 23.78 -3.06 -34.63
CA ASN A 146 24.24 -3.52 -35.93
C ASN A 146 23.98 -2.43 -36.99
N SER A 147 24.75 -2.46 -38.09
CA SER A 147 24.47 -1.63 -39.26
C SER A 147 23.33 -2.26 -40.07
N VAL A 148 22.47 -1.40 -40.62
CA VAL A 148 21.36 -1.80 -41.50
C VAL A 148 21.72 -1.53 -42.96
N VAL A 149 21.26 -2.41 -43.85
CA VAL A 149 21.28 -2.24 -45.31
C VAL A 149 19.94 -1.68 -45.75
N LYS A 150 19.97 -0.53 -46.44
CA LYS A 150 18.81 0.04 -47.13
C LYS A 150 19.13 0.15 -48.62
N GLY A 151 18.55 -0.75 -49.42
CA GLY A 151 18.91 -0.87 -50.84
C GLY A 151 20.34 -1.39 -51.02
N SER A 152 21.20 -0.64 -51.72
CA SER A 152 22.62 -0.93 -51.91
C SER A 152 23.56 -0.22 -50.92
N ASN A 153 23.03 0.63 -50.04
CA ASN A 153 23.82 1.44 -49.12
C ASN A 153 23.80 0.88 -47.69
N VAL A 154 24.96 0.87 -47.04
CA VAL A 154 25.12 0.56 -45.62
C VAL A 154 24.94 1.82 -44.78
N GLU A 155 24.10 1.74 -43.74
CA GLU A 155 23.92 2.80 -42.74
C GLU A 155 24.93 2.68 -41.59
N LYS A 156 25.15 3.80 -40.89
CA LYS A 156 26.02 3.89 -39.71
C LYS A 156 25.44 3.07 -38.55
N GLN A 157 26.32 2.52 -37.72
CA GLN A 157 25.89 1.97 -36.42
C GLN A 157 25.51 3.12 -35.49
N LYS A 158 24.74 2.79 -34.45
CA LYS A 158 24.24 3.73 -33.45
C LYS A 158 24.63 3.26 -32.05
N PHE A 159 24.84 4.21 -31.16
CA PHE A 159 24.75 3.99 -29.72
C PHE A 159 23.30 4.21 -29.28
N ILE A 160 22.73 3.23 -28.56
CA ILE A 160 21.44 3.40 -27.87
C ILE A 160 21.72 3.52 -26.37
N LYS A 161 21.24 4.61 -25.76
CA LYS A 161 21.30 4.86 -24.33
C LYS A 161 19.98 4.45 -23.69
N ILE A 162 20.02 3.50 -22.77
CA ILE A 162 18.83 2.97 -22.09
C ILE A 162 18.98 3.18 -20.58
N ASP A 163 17.95 3.73 -19.94
CA ASP A 163 17.82 3.69 -18.50
C ASP A 163 17.66 2.22 -18.09
N SER A 164 18.73 1.72 -17.48
CA SER A 164 18.83 0.30 -17.20
C SER A 164 17.87 -0.15 -16.09
N LEU A 165 17.26 0.77 -15.32
CA LEU A 165 16.33 0.43 -14.24
C LEU A 165 14.90 0.19 -14.73
N ASN A 166 14.46 0.89 -15.78
CA ASN A 166 13.07 0.86 -16.28
C ASN A 166 12.94 0.58 -17.78
N GLY A 167 14.05 0.47 -18.53
CA GLY A 167 14.05 0.19 -19.95
C GLY A 167 13.71 1.38 -20.84
N LYS A 168 13.62 2.60 -20.31
CA LYS A 168 13.37 3.79 -21.13
C LYS A 168 14.57 4.11 -22.01
N ILE A 169 14.37 4.26 -23.32
CA ILE A 169 15.40 4.78 -24.22
C ILE A 169 15.54 6.29 -23.98
N LEU A 170 16.76 6.70 -23.63
CA LEU A 170 17.08 8.07 -23.25
C LEU A 170 17.70 8.87 -24.41
N ASP A 171 18.42 8.20 -25.30
CA ASP A 171 19.15 8.84 -26.39
C ASP A 171 19.56 7.82 -27.47
N VAL A 172 19.73 8.29 -28.70
CA VAL A 172 20.26 7.51 -29.84
C VAL A 172 21.26 8.38 -30.60
N LYS A 173 22.52 7.94 -30.69
CA LYS A 173 23.60 8.69 -31.35
C LYS A 173 24.23 7.86 -32.47
N GLU A 174 24.32 8.42 -33.67
CA GLU A 174 25.02 7.77 -34.78
C GLU A 174 26.54 7.84 -34.60
N LEU A 175 27.24 6.79 -35.00
CA LEU A 175 28.70 6.79 -35.02
C LEU A 175 29.26 7.71 -36.09
N ALA A 176 30.49 8.19 -35.90
CA ALA A 176 31.11 9.14 -36.82
C ALA A 176 31.46 8.47 -38.15
N TYR A 177 31.89 7.20 -38.11
CA TYR A 177 32.24 6.44 -39.31
C TYR A 177 31.03 5.86 -40.06
N LYS A 178 31.05 5.92 -41.41
CA LYS A 178 30.08 5.27 -42.30
C LYS A 178 30.78 4.19 -43.14
N PRO A 179 30.39 2.90 -43.02
CA PRO A 179 30.92 1.87 -43.92
C PRO A 179 30.43 2.15 -45.35
N LYS A 180 31.33 2.43 -46.29
CA LYS A 180 31.00 2.47 -47.73
C LYS A 180 31.45 1.17 -48.38
N ASN A 181 30.51 0.38 -48.92
CA ASN A 181 30.77 -0.83 -49.72
C ASN A 181 31.76 -1.85 -49.11
N GLN A 182 31.95 -1.81 -47.78
CA GLN A 182 32.91 -2.63 -47.06
C GLN A 182 32.20 -3.39 -45.93
N ASN A 183 32.63 -4.63 -45.71
CA ASN A 183 32.12 -5.55 -44.68
C ASN A 183 32.63 -5.20 -43.27
N TRP A 184 32.63 -3.91 -42.90
CA TRP A 184 33.26 -3.41 -41.70
C TRP A 184 32.26 -2.84 -40.68
N MET A 185 32.47 -3.16 -39.39
CA MET A 185 31.69 -2.62 -38.28
C MET A 185 32.44 -2.75 -36.95
N TYR A 186 32.13 -1.86 -36.02
CA TYR A 186 32.51 -2.00 -34.62
C TYR A 186 31.77 -3.20 -33.99
N TYR A 187 32.50 -4.02 -33.24
CA TYR A 187 31.94 -5.20 -32.57
C TYR A 187 32.07 -5.17 -31.04
N SER A 188 32.73 -4.14 -30.50
CA SER A 188 32.97 -3.96 -29.08
C SER A 188 32.61 -2.55 -28.61
N ILE A 189 32.20 -2.47 -27.35
CA ILE A 189 31.89 -1.21 -26.66
C ILE A 189 32.46 -1.25 -25.24
N SER A 190 32.93 -0.12 -24.72
CA SER A 190 33.40 0.00 -23.34
C SER A 190 33.03 1.36 -22.75
N VAL A 191 32.81 1.39 -21.43
CA VAL A 191 32.56 2.61 -20.65
C VAL A 191 33.86 2.91 -19.89
N LEU A 192 34.46 4.07 -20.16
CA LEU A 192 35.70 4.50 -19.50
C LEU A 192 35.38 5.14 -18.13
N ASP A 193 36.38 5.26 -17.25
CA ASP A 193 36.24 5.91 -15.93
C ASP A 193 35.85 7.39 -16.04
N SER A 194 36.19 8.05 -17.15
CA SER A 194 35.70 9.40 -17.49
C SER A 194 34.20 9.47 -17.78
N GLY A 195 33.55 8.33 -18.02
CA GLY A 195 32.17 8.21 -18.45
C GLY A 195 31.97 8.33 -19.97
N ASN A 196 33.05 8.45 -20.74
CA ASN A 196 32.99 8.39 -22.20
C ASN A 196 32.73 6.95 -22.68
N ILE A 197 32.09 6.83 -23.84
CA ILE A 197 31.73 5.53 -24.43
C ILE A 197 32.55 5.32 -25.68
N MET A 198 33.19 4.16 -25.77
CA MET A 198 34.11 3.86 -26.85
C MET A 198 33.65 2.65 -27.64
N ALA A 199 33.61 2.76 -28.97
CA ALA A 199 33.37 1.66 -29.89
C ALA A 199 34.64 1.29 -30.67
N TYR A 200 34.89 -0.01 -30.82
CA TYR A 200 36.11 -0.54 -31.47
C TYR A 200 35.88 -1.87 -32.18
N GLY A 201 36.67 -2.13 -33.24
CA GLY A 201 36.55 -3.31 -34.10
C GLY A 201 37.55 -3.39 -35.26
N GLN A 202 37.56 -4.55 -35.95
CA GLN A 202 38.53 -4.93 -36.99
C GLN A 202 38.25 -4.27 -38.33
N GLY A 203 39.21 -3.51 -38.87
CA GLY A 203 39.31 -3.15 -40.30
C GLY A 203 39.57 -4.35 -41.21
N ASN A 204 38.95 -4.36 -42.39
CA ASN A 204 39.03 -5.50 -43.31
C ASN A 204 40.34 -5.55 -44.11
N ASP A 205 41.13 -4.46 -44.13
CA ASP A 205 42.45 -4.37 -44.80
C ASP A 205 43.40 -3.32 -44.16
N ASN A 206 43.03 -2.74 -43.02
CA ASN A 206 43.83 -1.75 -42.29
C ASN A 206 43.42 -1.83 -40.81
N TRP A 207 44.40 -1.75 -39.92
CA TRP A 207 44.36 -1.45 -38.48
C TRP A 207 43.03 -1.00 -37.82
N GLU A 208 42.82 -1.32 -36.54
CA GLU A 208 41.56 -1.00 -35.86
C GLU A 208 41.31 0.51 -35.72
N GLN A 209 40.04 0.89 -35.87
CA GLN A 209 39.56 2.25 -35.68
C GLN A 209 38.74 2.33 -34.41
N PHE A 210 38.62 3.53 -33.88
CA PHE A 210 38.03 3.81 -32.59
C PHE A 210 37.14 5.07 -32.68
N ASP A 211 35.87 4.94 -32.29
CA ASP A 211 34.96 6.08 -32.11
C ASP A 211 34.72 6.31 -30.62
N ILE A 212 34.80 7.57 -30.19
CA ILE A 212 34.55 7.98 -28.81
C ILE A 212 33.35 8.92 -28.77
N LEU A 213 32.33 8.52 -28.02
CA LEU A 213 31.24 9.38 -27.60
C LEU A 213 31.64 10.12 -26.31
N ASP A 214 31.84 11.43 -26.44
CA ASP A 214 31.94 12.33 -25.29
C ASP A 214 30.54 12.48 -24.69
N THR A 215 30.31 11.87 -23.53
CA THR A 215 28.96 11.88 -22.93
C THR A 215 28.57 13.22 -22.32
N LYS A 216 29.51 14.16 -22.15
CA LYS A 216 29.23 15.52 -21.70
C LYS A 216 28.82 16.41 -22.86
N LYS A 217 29.50 16.30 -24.00
CA LYS A 217 29.19 17.09 -25.22
C LYS A 217 28.08 16.47 -26.06
N GLY A 218 27.84 15.16 -25.92
CA GLY A 218 26.88 14.42 -26.72
C GLY A 218 27.32 14.22 -28.18
N GLU A 219 28.62 14.36 -28.43
CA GLU A 219 29.25 14.31 -29.75
C GLU A 219 30.04 13.00 -29.90
N VAL A 220 29.91 12.36 -31.06
CA VAL A 220 30.77 11.23 -31.43
C VAL A 220 31.90 11.75 -32.29
N ASN A 221 33.12 11.56 -31.82
CA ASN A 221 34.33 11.89 -32.55
C ASN A 221 35.03 10.61 -32.97
N GLN A 222 35.33 10.50 -34.27
CA GLN A 222 36.28 9.51 -34.74
C GLN A 222 37.67 9.95 -34.30
N LYS A 223 38.42 9.07 -33.63
CA LYS A 223 39.80 9.35 -33.27
C LYS A 223 40.72 8.39 -34.01
N SER A 224 41.70 8.97 -34.70
CA SER A 224 42.94 8.29 -35.07
C SER A 224 43.98 8.68 -34.01
N SER A 225 44.64 7.73 -33.36
CA SER A 225 45.69 8.04 -32.37
C SER A 225 46.74 9.00 -32.94
N ALA A 226 47.14 10.01 -32.18
CA ALA A 226 48.05 11.06 -32.64
C ALA A 226 49.48 10.54 -32.95
N SER A 227 49.80 9.33 -32.50
CA SER A 227 51.08 8.62 -32.71
C SER A 227 51.15 7.79 -34.00
N GLY A 228 50.14 7.86 -34.87
CA GLY A 228 49.93 6.81 -35.88
C GLY A 228 49.30 5.59 -35.22
N ASN A 229 48.76 4.69 -36.06
CA ASN A 229 47.85 3.63 -35.65
C ASN A 229 48.38 2.84 -34.43
N ILE A 230 47.71 2.94 -33.28
CA ILE A 230 48.14 2.33 -32.02
C ILE A 230 48.44 0.83 -32.21
N ASP A 231 47.62 0.14 -33.00
CA ASP A 231 47.79 -1.26 -33.36
C ASP A 231 49.05 -1.52 -34.18
N LYS A 232 49.45 -0.59 -35.06
CA LYS A 232 50.69 -0.70 -35.84
C LYS A 232 51.91 -0.63 -34.95
N LEU A 233 51.93 0.33 -34.03
CA LEU A 233 53.01 0.44 -33.06
C LEU A 233 53.06 -0.81 -32.17
N ILE A 234 51.90 -1.34 -31.79
CA ILE A 234 51.83 -2.53 -30.93
C ILE A 234 52.23 -3.79 -31.72
N GLU A 235 51.79 -3.92 -32.97
CA GLU A 235 52.22 -4.99 -33.85
C GLU A 235 53.73 -4.94 -34.07
N GLU A 236 54.32 -3.76 -34.24
CA GLU A 236 55.78 -3.58 -34.28
C GLU A 236 56.45 -4.05 -32.97
N ASP A 237 55.87 -3.76 -31.80
CA ASP A 237 56.39 -4.26 -30.52
C ASP A 237 56.32 -5.79 -30.40
N ILE A 238 55.23 -6.40 -30.86
CA ILE A 238 55.02 -7.85 -30.83
C ILE A 238 55.91 -8.55 -31.88
N ARG A 239 56.11 -7.93 -33.04
CA ARG A 239 57.06 -8.40 -34.08
C ARG A 239 58.50 -8.37 -33.57
N LYS A 240 58.90 -7.32 -32.83
CA LYS A 240 60.22 -7.25 -32.16
C LYS A 240 60.45 -8.39 -31.15
N GLN A 241 59.37 -8.97 -30.61
CA GLN A 241 59.40 -10.11 -29.68
C GLN A 241 59.40 -11.50 -30.39
N LYS A 242 59.69 -11.56 -31.70
CA LYS A 242 59.81 -12.78 -32.55
C LYS A 242 58.50 -13.52 -32.87
N THR A 243 57.38 -12.82 -32.95
CA THR A 243 56.09 -13.37 -33.40
C THR A 243 55.64 -12.73 -34.71
N ASN A 244 55.43 -13.52 -35.77
CA ASN A 244 54.82 -13.04 -37.02
C ASN A 244 53.30 -13.21 -36.94
N GLY A 245 52.54 -12.11 -37.03
CA GLY A 245 51.08 -12.17 -37.11
C GLY A 245 50.37 -10.83 -36.89
N ASP A 246 49.15 -10.72 -37.40
CA ASP A 246 48.29 -9.54 -37.25
C ASP A 246 47.82 -9.42 -35.80
N VAL A 247 47.75 -8.22 -35.24
CA VAL A 247 47.27 -8.00 -33.87
C VAL A 247 45.84 -7.47 -33.88
N ARG A 248 45.02 -7.92 -32.93
CA ARG A 248 43.62 -7.50 -32.77
C ARG A 248 43.32 -7.09 -31.35
N SER A 249 42.70 -5.93 -31.13
CA SER A 249 42.16 -5.55 -29.83
C SER A 249 40.84 -6.25 -29.58
N ARG A 250 40.76 -6.82 -28.38
CA ARG A 250 39.58 -7.57 -27.94
C ARG A 250 38.83 -6.86 -26.85
N PHE A 251 39.53 -6.09 -26.03
CA PHE A 251 38.97 -5.54 -24.82
C PHE A 251 39.77 -4.32 -24.32
N LEU A 252 39.08 -3.34 -23.73
CA LEU A 252 39.65 -2.14 -23.13
C LEU A 252 38.96 -1.89 -21.79
N PHE A 253 39.74 -1.58 -20.76
CA PHE A 253 39.20 -1.21 -19.46
C PHE A 253 40.06 -0.16 -18.76
N SER A 254 39.40 0.73 -18.01
CA SER A 254 40.10 1.73 -17.20
C SER A 254 40.68 1.10 -15.95
N ILE A 255 41.92 1.46 -15.63
CA ILE A 255 42.58 1.12 -14.37
C ILE A 255 42.72 2.32 -13.43
N ALA A 256 42.55 3.53 -13.96
CA ALA A 256 42.54 4.81 -13.25
C ALA A 256 41.93 5.89 -14.18
N LYS A 257 41.78 7.12 -13.70
CA LYS A 257 41.28 8.23 -14.53
C LYS A 257 42.23 8.53 -15.70
N ASN A 258 41.70 8.56 -16.94
CA ASN A 258 42.47 8.76 -18.18
C ASN A 258 43.61 7.73 -18.37
N MET A 259 43.43 6.53 -17.83
CA MET A 259 44.46 5.49 -17.77
C MET A 259 43.81 4.12 -17.96
N ASN A 260 44.07 3.51 -19.11
CA ASN A 260 43.37 2.33 -19.60
C ASN A 260 44.34 1.22 -20.00
N ILE A 261 43.91 -0.03 -19.85
CA ILE A 261 44.60 -1.21 -20.36
C ILE A 261 43.86 -1.72 -21.59
N LEU A 262 44.56 -1.72 -22.71
CA LEU A 262 44.14 -2.31 -23.97
C LEU A 262 44.64 -3.76 -24.04
N VAL A 263 43.72 -4.71 -24.19
CA VAL A 263 44.00 -6.15 -24.26
C VAL A 263 43.94 -6.62 -25.71
N LEU A 264 45.03 -7.24 -26.13
CA LEU A 264 45.36 -7.51 -27.51
C LEU A 264 45.70 -8.97 -27.71
N THR A 265 45.42 -9.48 -28.91
CA THR A 265 45.65 -10.88 -29.27
C THR A 265 46.30 -10.95 -30.63
N ASN A 266 47.32 -11.80 -30.80
CA ASN A 266 47.96 -11.99 -32.10
C ASN A 266 47.27 -13.11 -32.92
N PHE A 267 47.25 -12.94 -34.24
CA PHE A 267 46.79 -13.89 -35.24
C PHE A 267 48.01 -14.27 -36.05
N GLY A 268 48.71 -15.34 -35.64
CA GLY A 268 49.85 -15.88 -36.36
C GLY A 268 49.50 -16.14 -37.84
N TRP A 269 49.98 -15.28 -38.73
CA TRP A 269 49.95 -15.45 -40.18
C TRP A 269 51.38 -15.25 -40.67
N SER A 270 51.96 -16.31 -41.24
CA SER A 270 53.13 -16.16 -42.10
C SER A 270 52.72 -16.57 -43.51
N GLU A 271 53.16 -15.81 -44.52
CA GLU A 271 52.85 -16.09 -45.94
C GLU A 271 53.40 -17.45 -46.43
N LYS A 272 54.21 -18.18 -45.64
CA LYS A 272 54.91 -19.40 -46.09
C LYS A 272 54.74 -20.64 -45.22
N SER A 273 54.16 -20.56 -44.02
CA SER A 273 53.73 -21.73 -43.24
C SER A 273 52.61 -21.40 -42.26
N GLN A 274 51.59 -22.26 -42.20
CA GLN A 274 50.55 -22.26 -41.16
C GLN A 274 51.10 -22.79 -39.82
N ASP A 275 52.21 -22.25 -39.33
CA ASP A 275 52.71 -22.62 -38.01
C ASP A 275 51.81 -21.99 -36.94
N LYS A 276 50.75 -22.72 -36.56
CA LYS A 276 49.78 -22.41 -35.50
C LYS A 276 50.38 -22.27 -34.09
N LYS A 277 51.71 -22.28 -33.93
CA LYS A 277 52.40 -22.39 -32.63
C LYS A 277 52.23 -21.16 -31.73
N ASP A 278 52.16 -19.96 -32.31
CA ASP A 278 52.09 -18.69 -31.55
C ASP A 278 50.80 -17.89 -31.80
N PHE A 279 49.77 -18.54 -32.36
CA PHE A 279 48.44 -17.95 -32.52
C PHE A 279 47.88 -17.59 -31.12
N GLY A 280 47.19 -16.46 -30.92
CA GLY A 280 46.39 -16.12 -29.73
C GLY A 280 47.07 -15.92 -28.37
N ASP A 281 48.36 -15.56 -28.34
CA ASP A 281 48.99 -14.95 -27.16
C ASP A 281 48.30 -13.63 -26.79
N ILE A 282 48.36 -13.25 -25.51
CA ILE A 282 47.72 -12.05 -25.00
C ILE A 282 48.74 -11.01 -24.60
N TYR A 283 48.53 -9.78 -25.04
CA TYR A 283 49.35 -8.62 -24.73
C TYR A 283 48.51 -7.51 -24.12
N PHE A 284 49.09 -6.76 -23.19
CA PHE A 284 48.51 -5.52 -22.65
C PHE A 284 49.30 -4.31 -23.15
N ALA A 285 48.59 -3.23 -23.47
CA ALA A 285 49.17 -1.91 -23.74
C ALA A 285 48.51 -0.85 -22.82
N PHE A 286 49.30 0.10 -22.33
CA PHE A 286 48.82 1.17 -21.44
C PHE A 286 48.55 2.46 -22.24
N VAL A 287 47.30 2.92 -22.22
CA VAL A 287 46.82 4.01 -23.07
C VAL A 287 45.92 5.00 -22.31
N ASP A 288 45.81 6.23 -22.79
CA ASP A 288 44.88 7.24 -22.27
C ASP A 288 43.46 7.09 -22.84
N ASP A 289 42.53 8.00 -22.51
CA ASP A 289 41.15 7.97 -23.05
C ASP A 289 41.08 8.30 -24.54
N ASP A 290 42.12 8.89 -25.12
CA ASP A 290 42.26 9.21 -26.55
C ASP A 290 43.04 8.13 -27.33
N MET A 291 43.34 6.99 -26.70
CA MET A 291 44.13 5.86 -27.25
C MET A 291 45.59 6.17 -27.58
N ASN A 292 46.16 7.19 -26.95
CA ASN A 292 47.61 7.43 -27.03
C ASN A 292 48.33 6.57 -25.99
N ARG A 293 49.51 6.05 -26.33
CA ARG A 293 50.38 5.36 -25.36
C ARG A 293 50.77 6.32 -24.26
N ILE A 294 50.70 5.86 -23.02
CA ILE A 294 51.18 6.63 -21.88
C ILE A 294 52.64 6.23 -21.63
N GLN A 295 53.55 7.20 -21.74
CA GLN A 295 54.95 7.03 -21.34
C GLN A 295 55.13 7.58 -19.92
N THR A 296 55.61 6.73 -19.01
CA THR A 296 55.73 7.03 -17.57
C THR A 296 57.17 7.35 -17.15
N GLY A 297 58.15 7.20 -18.06
CA GLY A 297 59.56 7.54 -17.88
C GLY A 297 60.46 7.22 -19.09
N ALA A 298 61.77 7.44 -18.95
CA ALA A 298 62.75 7.24 -20.04
C ALA A 298 63.01 5.76 -20.40
N ASN A 299 62.80 4.83 -19.46
CA ASN A 299 62.93 3.37 -19.64
C ASN A 299 61.63 2.68 -19.19
N ASP A 300 60.51 3.00 -19.83
CA ASP A 300 59.21 2.50 -19.41
C ASP A 300 58.82 1.19 -20.11
N ASP A 301 58.82 0.10 -19.35
CA ASP A 301 58.40 -1.23 -19.80
C ASP A 301 56.91 -1.30 -20.23
N TRP A 302 56.08 -0.33 -19.82
CA TRP A 302 54.64 -0.27 -20.17
C TRP A 302 54.32 0.55 -21.40
N PHE A 303 55.31 1.29 -21.92
CA PHE A 303 55.15 2.03 -23.17
C PHE A 303 54.98 1.09 -24.36
N ASN A 304 55.58 -0.10 -24.30
CA ASN A 304 55.46 -1.15 -25.31
C ASN A 304 54.46 -2.22 -24.90
N ALA A 305 53.90 -2.93 -25.88
CA ALA A 305 53.00 -4.04 -25.60
C ALA A 305 53.69 -5.17 -24.81
N ARG A 306 53.14 -5.49 -23.63
CA ARG A 306 53.68 -6.51 -22.72
C ARG A 306 52.93 -7.82 -22.88
N LYS A 307 53.66 -8.91 -23.13
CA LYS A 307 53.10 -10.27 -23.15
C LYS A 307 52.66 -10.68 -21.75
N MET A 308 51.40 -11.07 -21.61
CA MET A 308 50.80 -11.47 -20.33
C MET A 308 50.58 -12.98 -20.25
N ILE A 309 50.16 -13.61 -21.36
CA ILE A 309 49.85 -15.06 -21.40
C ILE A 309 50.29 -15.69 -22.73
N GLU A 310 50.83 -16.91 -22.65
CA GLU A 310 51.18 -17.78 -23.78
C GLU A 310 50.07 -18.80 -24.09
N ARG A 311 49.60 -18.88 -25.35
CA ARG A 311 48.51 -19.79 -25.74
C ARG A 311 48.89 -21.27 -25.67
N THR A 312 50.17 -21.64 -25.79
CA THR A 312 50.59 -23.05 -25.75
C THR A 312 50.20 -23.78 -24.45
N LYS A 313 49.95 -23.02 -23.37
CA LYS A 313 49.41 -23.49 -22.08
C LYS A 313 47.89 -23.78 -22.11
N MET A 314 47.23 -23.53 -23.24
CA MET A 314 45.78 -23.58 -23.44
C MET A 314 45.38 -24.61 -24.51
N GLY A 315 44.19 -25.20 -24.36
CA GLY A 315 43.58 -26.21 -25.25
C GLY A 315 43.66 -25.92 -26.75
N ASN A 316 43.36 -26.92 -27.59
CA ASN A 316 42.95 -26.63 -28.97
C ASN A 316 41.61 -25.89 -28.92
N LEU A 317 41.66 -24.56 -28.89
CA LEU A 317 40.50 -23.71 -29.11
C LEU A 317 40.26 -23.62 -30.63
N ASN A 318 39.09 -24.05 -31.07
CA ASN A 318 38.70 -24.05 -32.49
C ASN A 318 38.15 -22.67 -32.88
N SER A 319 38.84 -22.06 -33.84
CA SER A 319 38.35 -21.03 -34.77
C SER A 319 38.14 -19.60 -34.24
N GLU A 320 38.13 -18.68 -35.20
CA GLU A 320 38.19 -17.21 -35.16
C GLU A 320 37.17 -16.47 -34.24
N SER A 321 36.31 -17.22 -33.54
CA SER A 321 35.29 -16.72 -32.61
C SER A 321 35.76 -16.57 -31.17
N ASP A 322 36.97 -17.03 -30.81
CA ASP A 322 37.49 -17.06 -29.45
C ASP A 322 37.61 -15.64 -28.85
N THR A 323 36.61 -15.27 -28.06
CA THR A 323 36.57 -14.03 -27.31
C THR A 323 36.83 -14.30 -25.85
N PHE A 324 37.84 -13.63 -25.33
CA PHE A 324 38.13 -13.58 -23.90
C PHE A 324 36.92 -12.99 -23.15
N PRO A 325 36.62 -13.49 -21.94
CA PRO A 325 35.59 -12.88 -21.10
C PRO A 325 35.96 -11.41 -20.88
N LYS A 326 35.09 -10.52 -21.32
CA LYS A 326 35.19 -9.06 -21.14
C LYS A 326 34.89 -8.62 -19.71
N LEU A 327 35.45 -9.31 -18.73
CA LEU A 327 34.99 -9.18 -17.35
C LEU A 327 36.11 -8.60 -16.50
N VAL A 328 36.02 -7.29 -16.28
CA VAL A 328 36.77 -6.55 -15.27
C VAL A 328 35.82 -6.23 -14.14
N TYR A 329 36.30 -6.40 -12.92
CA TYR A 329 35.49 -6.14 -11.73
C TYR A 329 36.18 -5.11 -10.84
N ARG A 330 35.47 -4.04 -10.49
CA ARG A 330 35.93 -3.09 -9.46
C ARG A 330 35.38 -3.54 -8.10
N LEU A 331 36.27 -3.91 -7.18
CA LEU A 331 35.94 -4.26 -5.80
C LEU A 331 35.35 -3.03 -5.07
N PRO A 332 34.57 -3.24 -3.98
CA PRO A 332 34.04 -2.15 -3.15
C PRO A 332 35.11 -1.16 -2.65
N ASP A 333 36.34 -1.62 -2.44
CA ASP A 333 37.49 -0.79 -2.04
C ASP A 333 38.21 -0.08 -3.20
N GLY A 334 37.67 -0.18 -4.42
CA GLY A 334 38.17 0.49 -5.61
C GLY A 334 39.19 -0.33 -6.42
N ARG A 335 39.75 -1.42 -5.90
CA ARG A 335 40.70 -2.26 -6.66
C ARG A 335 40.05 -2.89 -7.88
N ILE A 336 40.83 -3.07 -8.95
CA ILE A 336 40.30 -3.56 -10.24
C ILE A 336 40.89 -4.94 -10.52
N LEU A 337 40.00 -5.91 -10.70
CA LEU A 337 40.35 -7.31 -10.94
C LEU A 337 40.16 -7.65 -12.41
N PHE A 338 41.19 -8.24 -13.00
CA PHE A 338 41.13 -8.83 -14.33
C PHE A 338 41.59 -10.29 -14.27
N SER A 339 40.70 -11.19 -14.67
CA SER A 339 40.88 -12.64 -14.59
C SER A 339 41.05 -13.21 -15.98
N ILE A 340 42.12 -13.94 -16.22
CA ILE A 340 42.34 -14.57 -17.52
C ILE A 340 43.12 -15.88 -17.39
N TYR A 341 42.47 -16.98 -17.78
CA TYR A 341 42.98 -18.35 -17.65
C TYR A 341 43.50 -18.70 -16.26
N ASN A 342 44.83 -18.81 -16.14
CA ASN A 342 45.51 -19.19 -14.92
C ASN A 342 46.01 -17.98 -14.11
N LYS A 343 45.69 -16.73 -14.52
CA LYS A 343 46.28 -15.50 -13.98
C LYS A 343 45.21 -14.51 -13.52
N LEU A 344 45.31 -14.06 -12.28
CA LEU A 344 44.49 -12.98 -11.71
C LEU A 344 45.37 -11.75 -11.55
N TYR A 345 44.99 -10.66 -12.21
CA TYR A 345 45.60 -9.35 -12.08
C TYR A 345 44.75 -8.49 -11.15
N VAL A 346 45.38 -7.92 -10.13
CA VAL A 346 44.76 -7.00 -9.17
C VAL A 346 45.42 -5.64 -9.31
N PHE A 347 44.76 -4.69 -9.97
CA PHE A 347 45.21 -3.31 -10.15
C PHE A 347 44.79 -2.43 -8.97
N PHE A 348 45.62 -1.46 -8.63
CA PHE A 348 45.45 -0.51 -7.53
C PHE A 348 45.28 0.91 -8.10
N PRO A 349 44.05 1.41 -8.30
CA PRO A 349 43.82 2.67 -9.02
C PRO A 349 44.44 3.89 -8.35
N SER A 350 44.28 4.05 -7.04
CA SER A 350 44.84 5.20 -6.32
C SER A 350 46.38 5.22 -6.36
N GLU A 351 47.01 4.05 -6.33
CA GLU A 351 48.47 3.96 -6.50
C GLU A 351 48.89 4.21 -7.94
N THR A 352 48.09 3.76 -8.91
CA THR A 352 48.29 3.98 -10.36
C THR A 352 48.24 5.47 -10.69
N GLU A 353 47.24 6.20 -10.17
CA GLU A 353 47.12 7.66 -10.33
C GLU A 353 48.31 8.38 -9.69
N ARG A 354 48.69 8.00 -8.47
CA ARG A 354 49.82 8.63 -7.75
C ARG A 354 51.16 8.43 -8.46
N GLN A 355 51.39 7.25 -9.02
CA GLN A 355 52.66 6.89 -9.67
C GLN A 355 52.67 7.16 -11.18
N ASN A 356 51.52 7.59 -11.74
CA ASN A 356 51.31 7.77 -13.17
C ASN A 356 51.74 6.55 -14.01
N LYS A 357 51.56 5.32 -13.49
CA LYS A 357 51.91 4.06 -14.16
C LYS A 357 51.06 2.90 -13.64
N PRO A 358 50.83 1.83 -14.42
CA PRO A 358 50.04 0.69 -13.96
C PRO A 358 50.64 0.04 -12.70
N VAL A 359 49.88 0.03 -11.61
CA VAL A 359 50.27 -0.67 -10.37
C VAL A 359 49.35 -1.87 -10.18
N PHE A 360 49.90 -3.08 -10.21
CA PHE A 360 49.13 -4.32 -10.05
C PHE A 360 49.94 -5.45 -9.42
N LYS A 361 49.22 -6.45 -8.92
CA LYS A 361 49.76 -7.74 -8.48
C LYS A 361 49.19 -8.87 -9.31
N GLU A 362 50.02 -9.85 -9.63
CA GLU A 362 49.64 -11.03 -10.40
C GLU A 362 49.62 -12.26 -9.50
N PHE A 363 48.63 -13.13 -9.69
CA PHE A 363 48.50 -14.40 -8.98
C PHE A 363 48.19 -15.55 -9.93
N ASP A 364 48.78 -16.72 -9.66
CA ASP A 364 48.43 -17.97 -10.35
C ASP A 364 47.20 -18.65 -9.71
N TYR A 365 46.16 -18.93 -10.50
CA TYR A 365 44.97 -19.70 -10.10
C TYR A 365 44.25 -20.27 -11.34
N GLY A 366 43.71 -21.49 -11.32
CA GLY A 366 42.95 -22.01 -12.46
C GLY A 366 42.67 -23.51 -12.42
N VAL A 367 41.76 -23.99 -13.27
CA VAL A 367 41.42 -25.42 -13.40
C VAL A 367 42.00 -25.96 -14.70
N LYS A 368 42.58 -27.17 -14.65
CA LYS A 368 43.09 -27.86 -15.84
C LYS A 368 42.09 -28.87 -16.36
N ASP A 369 42.01 -29.00 -17.67
CA ASP A 369 41.34 -30.12 -18.32
C ASP A 369 42.13 -31.41 -18.05
N ASN A 370 41.44 -32.44 -17.56
CA ASN A 370 42.05 -33.71 -17.22
C ASN A 370 42.60 -34.45 -18.46
N ALA A 371 42.02 -34.23 -19.64
CA ALA A 371 42.44 -34.91 -20.87
C ALA A 371 43.66 -34.23 -21.53
N SER A 372 43.71 -32.90 -21.53
CA SER A 372 44.76 -32.14 -22.23
C SER A 372 45.81 -31.49 -21.32
N ASN A 373 45.64 -31.54 -20.00
CA ASN A 373 46.50 -30.90 -18.98
C ASN A 373 46.67 -29.37 -19.18
N LYS A 374 45.77 -28.76 -19.94
CA LYS A 374 45.77 -27.33 -20.28
C LYS A 374 44.73 -26.59 -19.44
N TYR A 375 44.97 -25.31 -19.16
CA TYR A 375 44.04 -24.53 -18.34
C TYR A 375 42.74 -24.24 -19.08
N LEU A 376 41.62 -24.39 -18.39
CA LEU A 376 40.29 -24.03 -18.87
C LEU A 376 40.13 -22.49 -18.81
N PRO A 377 39.52 -21.84 -19.82
CA PRO A 377 39.11 -20.45 -19.70
C PRO A 377 38.10 -20.26 -18.57
N VAL A 378 38.13 -19.07 -17.96
CA VAL A 378 37.05 -18.60 -17.09
C VAL A 378 35.84 -18.32 -17.99
N GLU A 379 34.70 -18.96 -17.74
CA GLU A 379 33.47 -18.80 -18.52
C GLU A 379 32.60 -17.68 -17.95
N SER A 380 32.50 -17.63 -16.62
CA SER A 380 31.84 -16.55 -15.89
C SER A 380 32.45 -16.41 -14.51
N TRP A 381 32.41 -15.21 -13.96
CA TRP A 381 32.83 -14.96 -12.59
C TRP A 381 32.03 -13.81 -12.00
N THR A 382 32.00 -13.77 -10.67
CA THR A 382 31.35 -12.74 -9.89
C THR A 382 32.15 -12.47 -8.62
N THR A 383 31.84 -11.43 -7.87
CA THR A 383 32.40 -11.19 -6.54
C THR A 383 31.29 -11.00 -5.52
N ASP A 384 31.62 -10.85 -4.25
CA ASP A 384 30.68 -10.43 -3.21
C ASP A 384 31.16 -9.15 -2.50
N THR A 385 30.43 -8.74 -1.45
CA THR A 385 30.78 -7.55 -0.65
C THR A 385 32.03 -7.70 0.19
N ASP A 386 32.52 -8.93 0.41
CA ASP A 386 33.65 -9.24 1.28
C ASP A 386 34.93 -9.50 0.46
N ASN A 387 35.03 -8.90 -0.73
CA ASN A 387 36.13 -9.05 -1.67
C ASN A 387 36.42 -10.52 -2.08
N ASN A 388 35.45 -11.43 -1.95
CA ASN A 388 35.57 -12.76 -2.51
C ASN A 388 35.25 -12.73 -4.00
N VAL A 389 35.94 -13.56 -4.76
CA VAL A 389 35.71 -13.77 -6.19
C VAL A 389 35.26 -15.20 -6.40
N TYR A 390 34.30 -15.42 -7.27
CA TYR A 390 33.75 -16.71 -7.60
C TYR A 390 33.87 -16.94 -9.10
N ALA A 391 34.59 -17.96 -9.51
CA ALA A 391 34.86 -18.25 -10.91
C ALA A 391 34.29 -19.62 -11.30
N LYS A 392 33.66 -19.66 -12.46
CA LYS A 392 33.18 -20.85 -13.15
C LYS A 392 33.99 -20.99 -14.43
N PHE A 393 34.71 -22.10 -14.57
CA PHE A 393 35.53 -22.37 -15.75
C PHE A 393 34.72 -23.11 -16.82
N SER A 394 35.09 -22.95 -18.09
CA SER A 394 34.43 -23.60 -19.21
C SER A 394 34.48 -25.13 -19.05
N ASN A 395 33.37 -25.82 -19.26
CA ASN A 395 33.26 -27.28 -19.10
C ASN A 395 33.58 -27.83 -17.69
N ASP A 396 33.82 -26.97 -16.69
CA ASP A 396 33.92 -27.36 -15.28
C ASP A 396 32.51 -27.51 -14.67
N SER A 397 32.33 -28.44 -13.74
CA SER A 397 31.08 -28.64 -12.99
C SER A 397 31.09 -27.96 -11.62
N LYS A 398 32.16 -27.22 -11.29
CA LYS A 398 32.39 -26.58 -10.00
C LYS A 398 32.48 -25.07 -10.10
N ILE A 399 32.21 -24.40 -8.98
CA ILE A 399 32.45 -22.98 -8.77
C ILE A 399 33.61 -22.86 -7.79
N GLN A 400 34.64 -22.12 -8.16
CA GLN A 400 35.80 -21.84 -7.31
C GLN A 400 35.61 -20.49 -6.59
N LYS A 401 35.93 -20.42 -5.30
CA LYS A 401 36.05 -19.21 -4.49
C LYS A 401 37.52 -18.82 -4.35
N ILE A 402 37.83 -17.56 -4.65
CA ILE A 402 39.12 -16.92 -4.46
C ILE A 402 38.91 -15.80 -3.44
N THR A 403 39.54 -15.89 -2.27
CA THR A 403 39.47 -14.86 -1.23
C THR A 403 40.69 -13.96 -1.34
N ILE A 404 40.49 -12.65 -1.46
CA ILE A 404 41.58 -11.68 -1.56
C ILE A 404 41.81 -11.06 -0.19
N HIS A 405 43.02 -11.22 0.36
CA HIS A 405 43.45 -10.64 1.63
C HIS A 405 44.34 -9.42 1.40
N GLY A 406 44.43 -8.51 2.38
CA GLY A 406 45.26 -7.31 2.33
C GLY A 406 44.75 -6.22 1.38
N ASN A 407 45.20 -4.98 1.55
CA ASN A 407 44.69 -3.78 0.85
C ASN A 407 45.75 -3.02 0.03
N SER A 408 47.04 -3.37 0.15
CA SER A 408 48.15 -2.75 -0.59
C SER A 408 48.94 -3.78 -1.38
N LEU A 409 49.69 -3.32 -2.40
CA LEU A 409 50.52 -4.16 -3.27
C LEU A 409 51.37 -5.20 -2.51
N SER A 410 52.06 -4.78 -1.44
CA SER A 410 52.93 -5.65 -0.64
C SER A 410 52.15 -6.70 0.16
N THR A 411 51.00 -6.32 0.71
CA THR A 411 50.18 -7.16 1.60
C THR A 411 49.14 -8.03 0.91
N THR A 412 48.79 -7.75 -0.36
CA THR A 412 47.70 -8.47 -1.02
C THR A 412 48.08 -9.94 -1.31
N SER A 413 47.22 -10.88 -0.93
CA SER A 413 47.38 -12.32 -1.23
C SER A 413 46.05 -12.97 -1.58
N ILE A 414 46.07 -14.18 -2.16
CA ILE A 414 44.86 -14.92 -2.51
C ILE A 414 44.82 -16.31 -1.90
N THR A 415 43.62 -16.80 -1.58
CA THR A 415 43.37 -18.21 -1.24
C THR A 415 42.24 -18.78 -2.09
N THR A 416 42.44 -20.00 -2.64
CA THR A 416 41.48 -20.65 -3.55
C THR A 416 40.83 -21.89 -2.93
N SER A 417 39.52 -22.05 -3.08
CA SER A 417 38.75 -23.21 -2.59
C SER A 417 37.56 -23.51 -3.49
N THR A 418 36.98 -24.73 -3.45
CA THR A 418 35.71 -24.99 -4.14
C THR A 418 34.55 -24.43 -3.34
N TYR A 419 33.79 -23.52 -3.95
CA TYR A 419 32.60 -22.89 -3.36
C TYR A 419 31.38 -23.81 -3.43
N TYR A 420 31.14 -24.41 -4.60
CA TYR A 420 29.92 -25.18 -4.89
C TYR A 420 30.21 -26.23 -5.95
N ASN A 421 29.71 -27.46 -5.73
CA ASN A 421 29.84 -28.57 -6.68
C ASN A 421 28.48 -28.84 -7.36
N ILE A 422 28.33 -28.46 -8.63
CA ILE A 422 27.02 -28.46 -9.32
C ILE A 422 26.63 -29.89 -9.75
N ASP A 423 27.60 -30.71 -10.17
CA ASP A 423 27.33 -32.12 -10.54
C ASP A 423 26.96 -33.03 -9.35
N GLY A 424 27.28 -32.57 -8.14
CA GLY A 424 26.97 -33.22 -6.88
C GLY A 424 25.56 -32.91 -6.37
N ASN A 425 24.78 -32.10 -7.10
CA ASN A 425 23.42 -31.74 -6.72
C ASN A 425 22.44 -32.93 -6.86
N ASN A 426 21.50 -33.04 -5.93
CA ASN A 426 20.47 -34.10 -5.91
C ASN A 426 19.40 -33.91 -7.01
N ASP A 427 19.18 -32.69 -7.48
CA ASP A 427 18.28 -32.39 -8.58
C ASP A 427 18.91 -32.77 -9.93
N ARG A 428 18.24 -33.69 -10.66
CA ARG A 428 18.71 -34.20 -11.95
C ARG A 428 18.82 -33.13 -13.04
N THR A 429 17.99 -32.09 -13.02
CA THR A 429 18.00 -31.01 -14.01
C THR A 429 19.17 -30.07 -13.76
N ILE A 430 19.48 -29.75 -12.50
CA ILE A 430 20.69 -28.99 -12.12
C ILE A 430 21.93 -29.80 -12.51
N LYS A 431 21.98 -31.08 -12.10
CA LYS A 431 23.12 -31.97 -12.38
C LYS A 431 23.38 -32.13 -13.88
N LYS A 432 22.35 -32.36 -14.70
CA LYS A 432 22.47 -32.53 -16.16
C LYS A 432 23.01 -31.26 -16.85
N ASN A 433 22.75 -30.08 -16.28
CA ASN A 433 23.17 -28.79 -16.82
C ASN A 433 24.38 -28.18 -16.09
N ALA A 434 25.09 -28.96 -15.25
CA ALA A 434 26.18 -28.45 -14.41
C ALA A 434 27.25 -27.64 -15.17
N ASN A 435 27.60 -28.08 -16.37
CA ASN A 435 28.61 -27.43 -17.22
C ASN A 435 28.08 -26.22 -18.00
N ASN A 436 26.76 -25.97 -17.98
CA ASN A 436 26.12 -24.90 -18.75
C ASN A 436 25.79 -23.66 -17.94
N PHE A 437 25.65 -23.77 -16.62
CA PHE A 437 25.33 -22.63 -15.76
C PHE A 437 26.41 -21.54 -15.80
N VAL A 438 25.95 -20.29 -15.84
CA VAL A 438 26.80 -19.09 -15.70
C VAL A 438 26.46 -18.34 -14.41
N LEU A 439 27.46 -17.65 -13.85
CA LEU A 439 27.37 -16.95 -12.57
C LEU A 439 26.91 -15.50 -12.75
N TYR A 440 26.03 -15.06 -11.86
CA TYR A 440 25.64 -13.67 -11.68
C TYR A 440 25.78 -13.26 -10.21
N ASN A 441 26.35 -12.09 -9.96
CA ASN A 441 26.45 -11.51 -8.62
C ASN A 441 25.05 -11.27 -8.06
N VAL A 442 24.82 -11.47 -6.76
CA VAL A 442 23.70 -10.83 -6.06
C VAL A 442 24.26 -9.61 -5.32
N TYR A 443 24.09 -8.45 -5.93
CA TYR A 443 24.68 -7.20 -5.42
C TYR A 443 24.21 -6.89 -3.99
N GLY A 444 25.15 -6.55 -3.11
CA GLY A 444 24.87 -6.13 -1.73
C GLY A 444 24.89 -7.25 -0.69
N TYR A 445 25.21 -8.49 -1.07
CA TYR A 445 25.26 -9.63 -0.13
C TYR A 445 26.57 -10.41 -0.22
N SER A 446 27.10 -10.79 0.95
CA SER A 446 28.28 -11.66 1.06
C SER A 446 27.92 -13.12 0.84
N GLY A 447 28.73 -13.86 0.06
CA GLY A 447 28.58 -15.30 -0.08
C GLY A 447 27.30 -15.80 -0.75
N GLN A 448 26.60 -14.96 -1.52
CA GLN A 448 25.35 -15.31 -2.21
C GLN A 448 25.50 -15.12 -3.71
N ILE A 449 25.23 -16.17 -4.49
CA ILE A 449 25.42 -16.19 -5.95
C ILE A 449 24.18 -16.80 -6.58
N MET A 450 23.82 -16.30 -7.75
CA MET A 450 22.80 -16.90 -8.60
C MET A 450 23.46 -17.60 -9.80
N MET A 451 22.97 -18.78 -10.12
CA MET A 451 23.29 -19.46 -11.38
C MET A 451 22.09 -19.35 -12.32
N LEU A 452 22.32 -18.96 -13.57
CA LEU A 452 21.31 -19.02 -14.62
C LEU A 452 21.76 -19.99 -15.71
N ASN A 453 20.83 -20.78 -16.27
CA ASN A 453 21.12 -21.70 -17.37
C ASN A 453 20.80 -21.05 -18.74
N PRO A 454 21.81 -20.60 -19.49
CA PRO A 454 21.60 -19.94 -20.78
C PRO A 454 21.42 -20.95 -21.92
N ARG A 455 21.00 -20.43 -23.08
CA ARG A 455 21.30 -21.04 -24.37
C ARG A 455 22.71 -20.64 -24.80
N LYS A 456 23.64 -21.61 -24.83
CA LYS A 456 25.00 -21.40 -25.35
C LYS A 456 24.99 -21.23 -26.88
N ILE A 457 25.56 -20.13 -27.36
CA ILE A 457 25.68 -19.85 -28.79
C ILE A 457 27.08 -20.20 -29.26
N ASN A 458 27.21 -21.38 -29.87
CA ASN A 458 28.50 -21.87 -30.39
C ASN A 458 28.78 -21.41 -31.84
N ASN A 459 27.75 -21.00 -32.58
CA ASN A 459 27.88 -20.40 -33.90
C ASN A 459 26.99 -19.16 -34.00
N LYS A 460 27.60 -17.99 -34.19
CA LYS A 460 26.92 -16.68 -34.23
C LYS A 460 25.89 -16.56 -35.36
N GLN A 461 25.98 -17.42 -36.38
CA GLN A 461 25.06 -17.49 -37.52
C GLN A 461 23.77 -18.29 -37.23
N ASN A 462 23.68 -19.04 -36.12
CA ASN A 462 22.56 -19.94 -35.80
C ASN A 462 21.70 -19.46 -34.59
N MET A 463 21.37 -18.16 -34.51
CA MET A 463 20.57 -17.58 -33.41
C MET A 463 19.03 -17.65 -33.62
N LYS A 464 18.53 -18.63 -34.38
CA LYS A 464 17.08 -18.84 -34.60
C LYS A 464 16.36 -19.17 -33.29
N PRO A 465 15.08 -18.80 -33.09
CA PRO A 465 14.41 -19.05 -31.82
C PRO A 465 14.25 -20.55 -31.61
N TRP A 466 14.51 -21.04 -30.39
CA TRP A 466 14.17 -22.41 -30.02
C TRP A 466 12.65 -22.53 -29.83
N LYS A 467 12.10 -23.71 -30.11
CA LYS A 467 10.72 -24.01 -29.73
C LYS A 467 10.62 -24.07 -28.21
N GLN A 468 9.47 -23.70 -27.66
CA GLN A 468 9.28 -23.65 -26.20
C GLN A 468 9.53 -25.00 -25.53
N ASP A 469 9.15 -26.11 -26.17
CA ASP A 469 9.42 -27.47 -25.67
C ASP A 469 10.92 -27.77 -25.52
N ASP A 470 11.75 -27.27 -26.43
CA ASP A 470 13.20 -27.44 -26.38
C ASP A 470 13.84 -26.61 -25.27
N LEU A 471 13.31 -25.40 -25.03
CA LEU A 471 13.70 -24.56 -23.88
C LEU A 471 13.37 -25.26 -22.56
N ASN A 472 12.16 -25.82 -22.44
CA ASN A 472 11.70 -26.55 -21.26
C ASN A 472 12.52 -27.83 -21.02
N LYS A 473 12.76 -28.63 -22.07
CA LYS A 473 13.52 -29.90 -21.98
C LYS A 473 14.98 -29.69 -21.55
N ASN A 474 15.59 -28.60 -21.98
CA ASN A 474 16.97 -28.25 -21.65
C ASN A 474 17.09 -27.40 -20.37
N GLY A 475 15.95 -26.94 -19.81
CA GLY A 475 15.93 -26.07 -18.65
C GLY A 475 16.55 -24.70 -18.93
N THR A 476 16.45 -24.21 -20.18
CA THR A 476 16.97 -22.90 -20.57
C THR A 476 16.15 -21.80 -19.90
N GLY A 477 16.83 -20.85 -19.27
CA GLY A 477 16.19 -19.79 -18.47
C GLY A 477 16.05 -20.13 -16.99
N ILE A 478 16.33 -21.37 -16.56
CA ILE A 478 16.25 -21.76 -15.15
C ILE A 478 17.22 -20.94 -14.31
N ALA A 479 16.71 -20.40 -13.20
CA ALA A 479 17.48 -19.72 -12.17
C ALA A 479 17.57 -20.57 -10.89
N VAL A 480 18.79 -20.71 -10.37
CA VAL A 480 19.10 -21.47 -9.16
C VAL A 480 19.81 -20.58 -8.15
N ALA A 481 19.24 -20.44 -6.96
CA ALA A 481 19.92 -19.84 -5.82
C ALA A 481 20.83 -20.87 -5.15
N ILE A 482 22.09 -20.50 -4.90
CA ILE A 482 23.06 -21.34 -4.20
C ILE A 482 23.62 -20.64 -2.97
N THR A 483 23.76 -21.39 -1.88
CA THR A 483 24.43 -20.94 -0.66
C THR A 483 25.72 -21.72 -0.42
N LYS A 484 26.63 -21.14 0.36
CA LYS A 484 27.95 -21.69 0.70
C LYS A 484 27.86 -23.17 1.08
N ASN A 485 28.70 -23.99 0.43
CA ASN A 485 28.85 -25.40 0.78
C ASN A 485 29.44 -25.51 2.20
N ARG A 486 28.63 -25.90 3.18
CA ARG A 486 29.07 -25.99 4.58
C ARG A 486 29.95 -27.22 4.87
N ASN A 487 29.83 -28.30 4.07
CA ASN A 487 30.36 -29.62 4.41
C ASN A 487 31.25 -30.30 3.34
N GLY A 488 31.56 -29.63 2.22
CA GLY A 488 32.48 -30.17 1.19
C GLY A 488 31.94 -31.34 0.35
N VAL A 489 30.72 -31.83 0.61
CA VAL A 489 30.08 -32.92 -0.15
C VAL A 489 28.71 -32.46 -0.64
N GLY A 490 28.66 -31.93 -1.87
CA GLY A 490 27.45 -31.39 -2.48
C GLY A 490 27.06 -30.04 -1.86
N GLY A 491 26.82 -29.03 -2.69
CA GLY A 491 26.21 -27.81 -2.17
C GLY A 491 24.69 -27.93 -2.20
N ASP A 492 24.01 -27.55 -1.12
CA ASP A 492 22.55 -27.50 -1.12
C ASP A 492 22.07 -26.39 -2.06
N SER A 493 21.43 -26.75 -3.18
CA SER A 493 20.66 -25.78 -3.94
C SER A 493 19.42 -25.44 -3.14
N LYS A 494 19.21 -24.14 -2.96
CA LYS A 494 18.04 -23.60 -2.28
C LYS A 494 16.76 -23.81 -3.12
N GLY A 495 16.90 -24.00 -4.44
CA GLY A 495 15.84 -24.43 -5.35
C GLY A 495 15.80 -23.59 -6.63
N TYR A 496 14.73 -23.75 -7.41
CA TYR A 496 14.45 -22.91 -8.58
C TYR A 496 13.79 -21.59 -8.16
N LEU A 497 14.00 -20.52 -8.93
CA LEU A 497 13.38 -19.21 -8.65
C LEU A 497 12.25 -18.84 -9.62
N ASN A 498 12.25 -19.41 -10.83
CA ASN A 498 11.30 -19.08 -11.89
C ASN A 498 10.59 -20.30 -12.49
N THR A 499 10.25 -21.27 -11.64
CA THR A 499 9.44 -22.44 -12.04
C THR A 499 8.30 -22.65 -11.06
N ASP A 500 7.34 -23.50 -11.42
CA ASP A 500 6.19 -23.87 -10.57
C ASP A 500 6.60 -24.62 -9.30
N LYS A 501 7.83 -25.15 -9.30
CA LYS A 501 8.49 -25.82 -8.18
C LYS A 501 9.42 -24.88 -7.42
N ALA A 502 9.37 -23.57 -7.69
CA ALA A 502 10.11 -22.58 -6.92
C ALA A 502 9.57 -22.50 -5.50
N PHE A 503 10.47 -22.42 -4.51
CA PHE A 503 10.09 -22.27 -3.10
C PHE A 503 9.48 -20.89 -2.80
N VAL A 504 9.79 -19.88 -3.61
CA VAL A 504 9.25 -18.51 -3.51
C VAL A 504 9.08 -17.97 -4.92
N LYS A 505 7.88 -17.46 -5.23
CA LYS A 505 7.59 -16.82 -6.52
C LYS A 505 7.94 -15.33 -6.46
N SER A 506 8.27 -14.72 -7.62
CA SER A 506 8.35 -13.26 -7.72
C SER A 506 6.99 -12.64 -7.39
N ALA A 507 6.99 -11.57 -6.59
CA ALA A 507 5.78 -10.97 -6.07
C ALA A 507 4.91 -10.39 -7.20
N ASP A 508 3.60 -10.40 -6.97
CA ASP A 508 2.57 -9.89 -7.87
C ASP A 508 1.40 -9.35 -7.02
N PHE A 509 0.37 -8.81 -7.64
CA PHE A 509 -0.87 -8.49 -6.96
C PHE A 509 -2.10 -8.94 -7.75
N ASN A 510 -3.19 -9.23 -7.05
CA ASN A 510 -4.49 -9.45 -7.67
C ASN A 510 -5.59 -8.74 -6.86
N ILE A 511 -6.77 -8.64 -7.45
CA ILE A 511 -7.99 -8.20 -6.76
C ILE A 511 -8.97 -9.37 -6.81
N ASP A 512 -9.59 -9.68 -5.68
CA ASP A 512 -10.56 -10.76 -5.61
C ASP A 512 -11.75 -10.52 -6.56
N GLU A 513 -12.21 -11.57 -7.23
CA GLU A 513 -13.35 -11.46 -8.15
C GLU A 513 -14.61 -10.94 -7.47
N SER A 514 -14.80 -11.24 -6.19
CA SER A 514 -15.94 -10.74 -5.40
C SER A 514 -15.90 -9.22 -5.28
N ILE A 515 -14.71 -8.63 -5.16
CA ILE A 515 -14.53 -7.18 -5.12
C ILE A 515 -14.81 -6.60 -6.51
N LEU A 516 -14.23 -7.19 -7.56
CA LEU A 516 -14.43 -6.74 -8.95
C LEU A 516 -15.91 -6.82 -9.38
N LYS A 517 -16.67 -7.80 -8.88
CA LYS A 517 -18.10 -7.98 -9.18
C LYS A 517 -19.00 -6.98 -8.43
N ASN A 518 -18.59 -6.47 -7.27
CA ASN A 518 -19.46 -5.71 -6.37
C ASN A 518 -19.11 -4.22 -6.23
N LYS A 519 -17.84 -3.84 -6.40
CA LYS A 519 -17.39 -2.45 -6.29
C LYS A 519 -17.26 -1.77 -7.65
N LEU A 520 -17.50 -0.46 -7.68
CA LEU A 520 -17.13 0.39 -8.81
C LEU A 520 -15.60 0.54 -8.88
N PRO A 521 -15.01 0.78 -10.07
CA PRO A 521 -13.59 1.11 -10.21
C PRO A 521 -13.12 2.24 -9.29
N SER A 522 -13.97 3.24 -9.04
CA SER A 522 -13.66 4.33 -8.11
C SER A 522 -13.61 3.92 -6.64
N GLU A 523 -14.25 2.82 -6.25
CA GLU A 523 -14.35 2.32 -4.86
C GLU A 523 -13.25 1.32 -4.49
N ILE A 524 -12.56 0.75 -5.49
CA ILE A 524 -11.49 -0.23 -5.27
C ILE A 524 -10.24 0.49 -4.76
N GLY A 525 -9.84 0.28 -3.51
CA GLY A 525 -8.69 0.93 -2.89
C GLY A 525 -7.45 0.04 -2.81
N ARG A 526 -6.37 0.58 -2.22
CA ARG A 526 -5.15 -0.16 -1.88
C ARG A 526 -5.44 -1.40 -1.05
N ASN A 527 -6.38 -1.32 -0.12
CA ASN A 527 -6.72 -2.43 0.78
C ASN A 527 -7.46 -3.58 0.08
N ASP A 528 -7.91 -3.37 -1.15
CA ASP A 528 -8.54 -4.42 -1.97
C ASP A 528 -7.50 -5.22 -2.78
N LEU A 529 -6.21 -4.90 -2.67
CA LEU A 529 -5.12 -5.61 -3.34
C LEU A 529 -4.59 -6.74 -2.45
N THR A 530 -4.59 -7.94 -3.00
CA THR A 530 -3.88 -9.08 -2.42
C THR A 530 -2.52 -9.20 -3.07
N ILE A 531 -1.46 -8.89 -2.32
CA ILE A 531 -0.08 -9.11 -2.75
C ILE A 531 0.23 -10.61 -2.64
N THR A 532 0.75 -11.22 -3.71
CA THR A 532 1.13 -12.64 -3.71
C THR A 532 2.46 -12.84 -2.98
N GLU A 533 2.73 -14.09 -2.59
CA GLU A 533 3.82 -14.48 -1.66
C GLU A 533 5.16 -13.74 -1.86
N GLY A 534 5.74 -13.28 -0.75
CA GLY A 534 7.12 -12.80 -0.67
C GLY A 534 7.37 -11.33 -0.97
N GLY A 535 6.33 -10.54 -1.32
CA GLY A 535 6.43 -9.10 -1.55
C GLY A 535 5.56 -8.26 -0.62
N PHE A 536 5.87 -6.97 -0.54
CA PHE A 536 5.06 -5.97 0.17
C PHE A 536 5.05 -4.65 -0.62
N LEU A 537 4.00 -3.85 -0.48
CA LEU A 537 3.95 -2.53 -1.12
C LEU A 537 5.14 -1.68 -0.65
N THR A 538 5.77 -0.97 -1.57
CA THR A 538 7.06 -0.35 -1.32
C THR A 538 7.03 0.63 -0.16
N ASN A 539 8.07 0.63 0.68
CA ASN A 539 8.24 1.65 1.72
C ASN A 539 9.22 2.76 1.27
N ASN A 540 9.55 2.78 -0.02
CA ASN A 540 10.51 3.72 -0.57
C ASN A 540 9.93 5.14 -0.65
N ASN A 541 10.36 6.00 0.28
CA ASN A 541 9.95 7.39 0.36
C ASN A 541 10.80 8.36 -0.48
N THR A 542 11.54 7.86 -1.48
CA THR A 542 12.37 8.71 -2.35
C THR A 542 11.49 9.71 -3.09
N ILE A 543 11.83 11.00 -3.00
CA ILE A 543 11.13 12.08 -3.70
C ILE A 543 11.82 12.34 -5.03
N ASP A 544 11.03 12.42 -6.10
CA ASP A 544 11.52 12.95 -7.37
C ASP A 544 11.75 14.46 -7.23
N LYS A 545 13.02 14.88 -7.34
CA LYS A 545 13.42 16.28 -7.15
C LYS A 545 12.76 17.26 -8.13
N LYS A 546 12.31 16.80 -9.30
CA LYS A 546 11.65 17.64 -10.31
C LYS A 546 10.16 17.84 -9.99
N THR A 547 9.46 16.79 -9.58
CA THR A 547 8.01 16.83 -9.36
C THR A 547 7.61 17.05 -7.91
N GLN A 548 8.55 16.93 -6.96
CA GLN A 548 8.31 16.94 -5.51
C GLN A 548 7.32 15.85 -5.04
N GLN A 549 7.07 14.82 -5.86
CA GLN A 549 6.23 13.69 -5.51
C GLN A 549 7.08 12.45 -5.18
N LEU A 550 6.47 11.49 -4.48
CA LEU A 550 7.07 10.16 -4.32
C LEU A 550 7.40 9.56 -5.68
N LYS A 551 8.67 9.19 -5.86
CA LYS A 551 9.18 8.55 -7.07
C LYS A 551 8.51 7.18 -7.30
N TYR A 552 8.16 6.48 -6.23
CA TYR A 552 7.48 5.19 -6.26
C TYR A 552 6.24 5.23 -5.36
N LYS A 553 5.07 5.64 -5.90
CA LYS A 553 3.80 5.57 -5.17
C LYS A 553 3.44 4.10 -4.91
N GLN A 554 3.04 3.74 -3.70
CA GLN A 554 2.67 2.36 -3.37
C GLN A 554 1.56 1.82 -4.29
N PHE A 555 0.55 2.65 -4.53
CA PHE A 555 -0.63 2.33 -5.31
C PHE A 555 -1.03 3.56 -6.13
N GLN A 556 -1.36 3.34 -7.40
CA GLN A 556 -1.86 4.38 -8.29
C GLN A 556 -2.91 3.79 -9.22
N LYS A 557 -4.04 4.49 -9.38
CA LYS A 557 -5.01 4.21 -10.42
C LYS A 557 -4.67 5.01 -11.67
N ASN A 558 -4.41 4.33 -12.78
CA ASN A 558 -4.14 4.96 -14.07
C ASN A 558 -5.42 5.14 -14.90
N LYS A 559 -6.41 4.25 -14.71
CA LYS A 559 -7.71 4.30 -15.39
C LYS A 559 -8.83 4.02 -14.41
N ILE A 560 -9.86 4.85 -14.42
CA ILE A 560 -11.09 4.71 -13.63
C ILE A 560 -12.28 5.10 -14.53
N ASP A 561 -13.14 4.13 -14.82
CA ASP A 561 -14.35 4.31 -15.61
C ASP A 561 -15.54 3.56 -14.97
N ASP A 562 -16.39 4.30 -14.28
CA ASP A 562 -17.51 3.75 -13.51
C ASP A 562 -18.79 3.52 -14.34
N GLU A 563 -18.81 3.86 -15.63
CA GLU A 563 -20.03 3.80 -16.47
C GLU A 563 -19.99 2.68 -17.52
N ASN A 564 -18.81 2.35 -18.05
CA ASN A 564 -18.69 1.36 -19.13
C ASN A 564 -18.61 -0.10 -18.63
N LYS A 565 -19.56 -0.95 -19.07
CA LYS A 565 -19.60 -2.43 -18.85
C LYS A 565 -18.86 -3.23 -19.94
N ASN A 566 -18.67 -2.64 -21.11
CA ASN A 566 -18.40 -3.41 -22.33
C ASN A 566 -16.94 -3.86 -22.39
N ASN A 567 -16.70 -5.18 -22.26
CA ASN A 567 -15.52 -6.01 -22.63
C ASN A 567 -14.10 -5.39 -22.69
N SER A 568 -13.89 -4.27 -22.05
CA SER A 568 -12.65 -3.51 -22.02
C SER A 568 -12.30 -3.22 -20.57
N ASN A 569 -11.00 -3.23 -20.28
CA ASN A 569 -10.51 -2.98 -18.93
C ASN A 569 -10.92 -1.57 -18.51
N ASN A 570 -11.73 -1.46 -17.45
CA ASN A 570 -12.30 -0.20 -16.95
C ASN A 570 -11.58 0.30 -15.67
N LEU A 571 -10.68 -0.51 -15.13
CA LEU A 571 -9.77 -0.17 -14.05
C LEU A 571 -8.33 -0.55 -14.45
N GLU A 572 -7.39 0.39 -14.33
CA GLU A 572 -5.96 0.08 -14.45
C GLU A 572 -5.24 0.58 -13.20
N ILE A 573 -4.48 -0.31 -12.57
CA ILE A 573 -3.75 -0.06 -11.33
C ILE A 573 -2.28 -0.34 -11.55
N THR A 574 -1.43 0.58 -11.10
CA THR A 574 -0.01 0.37 -10.89
C THR A 574 0.28 0.21 -9.40
N ALA A 575 0.94 -0.90 -9.04
CA ALA A 575 1.45 -1.13 -7.69
C ALA A 575 2.98 -1.24 -7.72
N ASN A 576 3.64 -0.67 -6.72
CA ASN A 576 5.08 -0.80 -6.54
C ASN A 576 5.34 -1.74 -5.36
N ILE A 577 5.98 -2.89 -5.63
CA ILE A 577 6.16 -3.99 -4.68
C ILE A 577 7.65 -4.19 -4.41
N ASP A 578 8.07 -4.06 -3.15
CA ASP A 578 9.39 -4.48 -2.68
C ASP A 578 9.39 -5.99 -2.47
N GLN A 579 10.49 -6.64 -2.86
CA GLN A 579 10.68 -8.08 -2.69
C GLN A 579 12.06 -8.36 -2.11
N ILE A 580 12.10 -9.02 -0.96
CA ILE A 580 13.35 -9.44 -0.32
C ILE A 580 13.73 -10.81 -0.89
N PRO A 581 14.92 -10.98 -1.50
CA PRO A 581 15.39 -12.31 -1.87
C PRO A 581 15.50 -13.18 -0.62
N TRP A 582 14.72 -14.26 -0.58
CA TRP A 582 14.60 -15.15 0.58
C TRP A 582 15.90 -15.84 1.02
N PHE A 583 16.94 -15.78 0.19
CA PHE A 583 18.27 -16.31 0.50
C PHE A 583 19.17 -15.31 1.23
N VAL A 584 18.64 -14.12 1.56
CA VAL A 584 19.30 -13.05 2.32
C VAL A 584 19.02 -13.24 3.81
N ASP A 585 20.08 -13.53 4.58
CA ASP A 585 19.95 -13.90 6.00
C ASP A 585 19.55 -12.74 6.94
N ASN A 586 19.50 -11.49 6.45
CA ASN A 586 19.27 -10.29 7.28
C ASN A 586 17.89 -9.62 7.11
N ASN A 587 17.01 -10.07 6.21
CA ASN A 587 15.69 -9.44 5.94
C ASN A 587 15.73 -7.91 5.65
N VAL A 588 16.88 -7.34 5.33
CA VAL A 588 17.05 -5.93 4.98
C VAL A 588 17.26 -5.82 3.48
N MET A 589 16.36 -5.12 2.80
CA MET A 589 16.53 -4.76 1.39
C MET A 589 17.60 -3.65 1.27
N PRO A 590 18.63 -3.81 0.40
CA PRO A 590 19.58 -2.76 0.12
C PRO A 590 18.86 -1.48 -0.29
N GLY A 591 19.17 -0.34 0.35
CA GLY A 591 18.45 0.92 0.17
C GLY A 591 18.47 1.50 -1.26
N ASN A 592 19.22 0.88 -2.18
CA ASN A 592 19.44 1.34 -3.54
C ASN A 592 18.66 0.51 -4.58
N ILE A 593 17.84 -0.47 -4.16
CA ILE A 593 17.04 -1.29 -5.07
C ILE A 593 15.66 -0.65 -5.26
N PRO A 594 15.28 -0.20 -6.48
CA PRO A 594 13.93 0.26 -6.76
C PRO A 594 12.90 -0.90 -6.70
N PRO A 595 11.64 -0.64 -6.27
CA PRO A 595 10.59 -1.64 -6.23
C PRO A 595 10.27 -2.23 -7.62
N LEU A 596 9.59 -3.37 -7.63
CA LEU A 596 8.96 -3.93 -8.82
C LEU A 596 7.66 -3.17 -9.12
N THR A 597 7.63 -2.45 -10.25
CA THR A 597 6.43 -1.76 -10.72
C THR A 597 5.59 -2.71 -11.57
N ILE A 598 4.37 -3.02 -11.12
CA ILE A 598 3.44 -3.90 -11.82
C ILE A 598 2.20 -3.10 -12.19
N THR A 599 1.79 -3.15 -13.46
CA THR A 599 0.53 -2.55 -13.92
C THR A 599 -0.42 -3.65 -14.37
N LYS A 600 -1.62 -3.67 -13.80
CA LYS A 600 -2.68 -4.60 -14.19
C LYS A 600 -3.95 -3.86 -14.53
N SER A 601 -4.63 -4.43 -15.51
CA SER A 601 -5.91 -3.97 -16.03
C SER A 601 -6.99 -4.96 -15.60
N PHE A 602 -8.10 -4.46 -15.05
CA PHE A 602 -9.21 -5.23 -14.52
C PHE A 602 -10.53 -4.79 -15.17
N LYS A 603 -11.51 -5.71 -15.13
CA LYS A 603 -12.90 -5.47 -15.51
C LYS A 603 -13.78 -5.59 -14.26
N THR A 604 -14.58 -4.57 -13.95
CA THR A 604 -15.57 -4.62 -12.86
C THR A 604 -16.99 -4.91 -13.38
N GLY A 605 -17.88 -5.33 -12.47
CA GLY A 605 -19.23 -5.81 -12.79
C GLY A 605 -20.36 -4.78 -12.65
N VAL A 606 -20.13 -3.66 -11.95
CA VAL A 606 -21.17 -2.69 -11.56
C VAL A 606 -21.02 -1.37 -12.31
N LYS A 607 -22.14 -0.72 -12.66
CA LYS A 607 -22.17 0.66 -13.16
C LYS A 607 -22.68 1.64 -12.12
N ILE A 608 -22.20 2.88 -12.17
CA ILE A 608 -22.72 3.94 -11.30
C ILE A 608 -24.19 4.27 -11.59
N SER A 609 -24.63 4.15 -12.84
CA SER A 609 -26.06 4.28 -13.23
C SER A 609 -26.98 3.20 -12.62
N GLU A 610 -26.45 2.05 -12.19
CA GLU A 610 -27.22 1.01 -11.49
C GLU A 610 -27.38 1.30 -9.98
N ARG A 611 -26.74 2.36 -9.45
CA ARG A 611 -26.72 2.75 -8.02
C ARG A 611 -27.64 3.93 -7.70
N ILE A 612 -28.40 4.42 -8.68
CA ILE A 612 -29.26 5.60 -8.52
C ILE A 612 -30.68 5.22 -8.15
N THR A 613 -31.38 6.08 -7.42
CA THR A 613 -32.81 5.94 -7.13
C THR A 613 -33.49 7.30 -7.26
N TRP A 614 -34.66 7.31 -7.89
CA TRP A 614 -35.45 8.51 -8.10
C TRP A 614 -36.78 8.45 -7.33
N LYS A 615 -37.08 9.49 -6.56
CA LYS A 615 -38.30 9.62 -5.76
C LYS A 615 -39.56 9.61 -6.63
N ASN A 616 -40.67 9.11 -6.08
CA ASN A 616 -41.99 9.13 -6.71
C ASN A 616 -42.66 10.50 -6.49
N VAL A 617 -43.20 11.09 -7.56
CA VAL A 617 -43.87 12.40 -7.54
C VAL A 617 -45.19 12.39 -6.77
N GLU A 618 -45.88 11.26 -6.72
CA GLU A 618 -47.16 11.12 -6.01
C GLU A 618 -47.04 11.34 -4.49
N LEU A 619 -45.82 11.33 -3.96
CA LEU A 619 -45.53 11.57 -2.55
C LEU A 619 -45.40 13.06 -2.20
N ASP A 620 -45.50 13.97 -3.19
CA ASP A 620 -45.39 15.42 -2.99
C ASP A 620 -46.57 16.15 -3.65
N TYR A 621 -47.59 16.47 -2.86
CA TYR A 621 -48.84 17.10 -3.33
C TYR A 621 -48.58 18.39 -4.11
N ASP A 622 -47.70 19.25 -3.59
CA ASP A 622 -47.43 20.56 -4.20
C ASP A 622 -46.66 20.40 -5.50
N PHE A 623 -45.60 19.59 -5.54
CA PHE A 623 -44.85 19.35 -6.77
C PHE A 623 -45.73 18.69 -7.84
N LYS A 624 -46.59 17.74 -7.45
CA LYS A 624 -47.57 17.10 -8.33
C LYS A 624 -48.63 18.07 -8.86
N ASN A 625 -49.12 19.00 -8.05
CA ASN A 625 -50.22 19.90 -8.42
C ASN A 625 -49.77 21.24 -9.03
N THR A 626 -48.47 21.47 -9.19
CA THR A 626 -47.94 22.70 -9.81
C THR A 626 -47.77 22.52 -11.31
N PHE A 627 -48.05 23.58 -12.09
CA PHE A 627 -47.72 23.57 -13.51
C PHE A 627 -46.21 23.47 -13.73
N PRO A 628 -45.74 22.69 -14.71
CA PRO A 628 -44.32 22.62 -15.07
C PRO A 628 -43.64 23.99 -15.14
N SER A 629 -44.25 25.00 -15.77
CA SER A 629 -43.68 26.35 -15.93
C SER A 629 -43.62 27.19 -14.65
N LYS A 630 -44.30 26.74 -13.59
CA LYS A 630 -44.35 27.40 -12.28
C LYS A 630 -43.49 26.69 -11.22
N ILE A 631 -42.86 25.56 -11.56
CA ILE A 631 -41.91 24.85 -10.68
C ILE A 631 -40.58 25.60 -10.67
N THR A 632 -40.08 25.91 -9.47
CA THR A 632 -38.80 26.59 -9.24
C THR A 632 -37.69 25.63 -8.85
N LYS A 633 -36.43 26.10 -8.86
CA LYS A 633 -35.29 25.30 -8.42
C LYS A 633 -35.40 24.92 -6.94
N GLU A 634 -35.92 25.82 -6.13
CA GLU A 634 -36.21 25.62 -4.71
C GLU A 634 -37.27 24.53 -4.51
N ASP A 635 -38.30 24.47 -5.37
CA ASP A 635 -39.30 23.41 -5.36
C ASP A 635 -38.67 22.03 -5.64
N VAL A 636 -37.71 21.94 -6.58
CA VAL A 636 -36.96 20.70 -6.87
C VAL A 636 -36.03 20.32 -5.72
N GLN A 637 -35.37 21.30 -5.09
CA GLN A 637 -34.50 21.06 -3.93
C GLN A 637 -35.29 20.57 -2.71
N ARG A 638 -36.51 21.10 -2.49
CA ARG A 638 -37.42 20.63 -1.44
C ARG A 638 -37.91 19.21 -1.72
N PHE A 639 -38.22 18.90 -2.98
CA PHE A 639 -38.63 17.56 -3.38
C PHE A 639 -37.48 16.53 -3.22
N ASP A 640 -36.23 16.95 -3.48
CA ASP A 640 -34.98 16.18 -3.48
C ASP A 640 -35.12 14.82 -4.21
N PRO A 641 -35.31 14.83 -5.53
CA PRO A 641 -35.73 13.65 -6.27
C PRO A 641 -34.67 12.56 -6.43
N PHE A 642 -33.38 12.84 -6.22
CA PHE A 642 -32.27 11.96 -6.59
C PHE A 642 -31.47 11.46 -5.37
N SER A 643 -31.21 10.16 -5.34
CA SER A 643 -30.32 9.49 -4.39
C SER A 643 -29.34 8.57 -5.12
N ILE A 644 -28.13 8.42 -4.57
CA ILE A 644 -27.09 7.55 -5.12
C ILE A 644 -26.31 6.90 -3.97
N ASN A 645 -25.99 5.61 -4.10
CA ASN A 645 -25.23 4.85 -3.11
C ASN A 645 -23.85 4.46 -3.64
N ILE A 646 -22.82 5.24 -3.29
CA ILE A 646 -21.41 4.96 -3.60
C ILE A 646 -20.48 5.33 -2.44
N THR A 647 -19.31 4.69 -2.37
CA THR A 647 -18.23 5.04 -1.44
C THR A 647 -17.22 5.96 -2.15
N SER A 648 -16.98 7.15 -1.61
CA SER A 648 -16.03 8.12 -2.18
C SER A 648 -15.28 8.87 -1.07
N GLN A 649 -14.22 9.61 -1.42
CA GLN A 649 -13.52 10.41 -0.43
C GLN A 649 -14.37 11.60 0.02
N ILE A 650 -14.50 11.77 1.35
CA ILE A 650 -15.11 12.96 1.95
C ILE A 650 -13.99 13.97 2.20
N THR A 651 -13.90 14.97 1.32
CA THR A 651 -12.82 15.97 1.39
C THR A 651 -13.23 17.31 0.77
N LYS A 652 -12.35 18.31 0.89
CA LYS A 652 -12.48 19.60 0.23
C LYS A 652 -11.37 19.78 -0.81
N VAL A 653 -11.75 20.17 -2.02
CA VAL A 653 -10.81 20.61 -3.08
C VAL A 653 -11.17 22.04 -3.43
N ALA A 654 -10.20 22.96 -3.34
CA ALA A 654 -10.41 24.40 -3.57
C ALA A 654 -11.60 24.99 -2.79
N GLY A 655 -11.84 24.53 -1.56
CA GLY A 655 -12.93 25.02 -0.69
C GLY A 655 -14.31 24.39 -0.93
N VAL A 656 -14.48 23.56 -1.97
CA VAL A 656 -15.74 22.85 -2.27
C VAL A 656 -15.70 21.45 -1.64
N SER A 657 -16.74 21.10 -0.88
CA SER A 657 -16.90 19.76 -0.29
C SER A 657 -17.41 18.74 -1.31
N TYR A 658 -16.82 17.55 -1.33
CA TYR A 658 -17.24 16.39 -2.13
C TYR A 658 -17.60 15.21 -1.21
N PRO A 659 -18.54 14.33 -1.61
CA PRO A 659 -19.33 14.37 -2.83
C PRO A 659 -20.37 15.51 -2.83
N ARG A 660 -20.76 15.98 -4.02
CA ARG A 660 -21.65 17.11 -4.23
C ARG A 660 -22.77 16.76 -5.21
N LYS A 661 -24.02 17.13 -4.88
CA LYS A 661 -25.18 17.02 -5.78
C LYS A 661 -25.78 18.39 -6.12
N THR A 662 -26.17 18.59 -7.37
CA THR A 662 -26.85 19.81 -7.84
C THR A 662 -27.94 19.48 -8.85
N TYR A 663 -29.01 20.28 -8.88
CA TYR A 663 -30.16 20.08 -9.77
C TYR A 663 -30.30 21.19 -10.81
N GLU A 664 -30.78 20.80 -11.99
CA GLU A 664 -31.17 21.68 -13.10
C GLU A 664 -32.55 21.27 -13.63
N ILE A 665 -33.37 22.27 -13.96
CA ILE A 665 -34.66 22.07 -14.62
C ILE A 665 -34.44 22.17 -16.12
N GLY A 666 -34.79 21.10 -16.83
CA GLY A 666 -34.69 20.98 -18.29
C GLY A 666 -35.97 21.41 -19.00
N ASN A 667 -36.43 20.58 -19.94
CA ASN A 667 -37.65 20.85 -20.70
C ASN A 667 -38.90 20.85 -19.80
N ILE A 668 -39.81 21.76 -20.14
CA ILE A 668 -41.06 22.06 -19.42
C ILE A 668 -42.20 22.06 -20.45
N ASN A 669 -43.29 21.33 -20.18
CA ASN A 669 -44.49 21.33 -21.02
C ASN A 669 -45.78 21.33 -20.18
N ASP A 670 -46.45 22.48 -20.08
CA ASP A 670 -47.68 22.65 -19.31
C ASP A 670 -48.89 21.90 -19.89
N ASP A 671 -48.95 21.69 -21.21
CA ASP A 671 -50.08 21.04 -21.86
C ASP A 671 -50.08 19.52 -21.59
N GLU A 672 -48.89 18.92 -21.57
CA GLU A 672 -48.69 17.50 -21.21
C GLU A 672 -48.48 17.28 -19.70
N GLY A 673 -48.14 18.34 -18.95
CA GLY A 673 -47.81 18.27 -17.54
C GLY A 673 -46.46 17.61 -17.28
N THR A 674 -45.47 17.76 -18.16
CA THR A 674 -44.15 17.10 -18.03
C THR A 674 -43.02 18.07 -17.69
N ILE A 675 -42.10 17.64 -16.82
CA ILE A 675 -40.89 18.38 -16.43
C ILE A 675 -39.66 17.45 -16.35
N LEU A 676 -38.58 17.81 -17.02
CA LEU A 676 -37.30 17.07 -16.97
C LEU A 676 -36.42 17.62 -15.84
N ILE A 677 -36.00 16.76 -14.91
CA ILE A 677 -35.04 17.11 -13.86
C ILE A 677 -33.70 16.43 -14.13
N LYS A 678 -32.63 17.23 -14.15
CA LYS A 678 -31.25 16.75 -14.27
C LYS A 678 -30.52 16.87 -12.93
N ALA A 679 -29.92 15.77 -12.47
CA ALA A 679 -29.10 15.70 -11.28
C ALA A 679 -27.63 15.52 -11.67
N LYS A 680 -26.79 16.48 -11.32
CA LYS A 680 -25.33 16.42 -11.49
C LYS A 680 -24.69 16.00 -10.17
N PHE A 681 -23.91 14.93 -10.20
CA PHE A 681 -23.22 14.33 -9.06
C PHE A 681 -21.70 14.35 -9.29
N GLU A 682 -20.97 15.00 -8.38
CA GLU A 682 -19.52 15.17 -8.45
C GLU A 682 -18.87 14.48 -7.23
N TYR A 683 -17.84 13.64 -7.46
CA TYR A 683 -17.18 12.87 -6.40
C TYR A 683 -15.70 12.62 -6.69
N LEU A 684 -14.93 12.31 -5.64
CA LEU A 684 -13.52 11.95 -5.72
C LEU A 684 -13.37 10.43 -5.44
N PRO A 685 -12.85 9.63 -6.40
CA PRO A 685 -12.57 8.20 -6.20
C PRO A 685 -11.71 7.93 -4.96
N ILE A 686 -11.75 6.73 -4.39
CA ILE A 686 -10.88 6.34 -3.26
C ILE A 686 -9.42 6.20 -3.75
N ASP A 687 -8.46 6.53 -2.89
CA ASP A 687 -7.01 6.38 -3.13
C ASP A 687 -6.49 7.08 -4.40
N VAL A 688 -7.02 8.28 -4.67
CA VAL A 688 -6.48 9.24 -5.65
C VAL A 688 -6.19 10.58 -5.00
N ASP A 689 -5.22 11.32 -5.52
CA ASP A 689 -4.84 12.63 -4.99
C ASP A 689 -6.02 13.63 -5.07
N ALA A 690 -6.25 14.40 -4.00
CA ALA A 690 -7.35 15.36 -3.89
C ALA A 690 -7.12 16.63 -4.74
N THR A 691 -7.32 16.50 -6.05
CA THR A 691 -7.08 17.56 -7.05
C THR A 691 -8.27 17.72 -7.99
N MET A 692 -8.43 18.90 -8.59
CA MET A 692 -9.55 19.21 -9.49
C MET A 692 -9.65 18.26 -10.68
N THR A 693 -8.50 17.80 -11.21
CA THR A 693 -8.43 16.88 -12.37
C THR A 693 -8.91 15.47 -12.05
N ASN A 694 -8.93 15.08 -10.77
CA ASN A 694 -9.35 13.75 -10.33
C ASN A 694 -10.84 13.67 -9.98
N ILE A 695 -11.55 14.80 -9.95
CA ILE A 695 -12.99 14.84 -9.67
C ILE A 695 -13.75 14.23 -10.84
N LYS A 696 -14.57 13.22 -10.55
CA LYS A 696 -15.50 12.61 -11.50
C LYS A 696 -16.84 13.32 -11.43
N THR A 697 -17.42 13.58 -12.59
CA THR A 697 -18.74 14.21 -12.73
C THR A 697 -19.64 13.25 -13.50
N GLN A 698 -20.83 12.99 -12.97
CA GLN A 698 -21.87 12.22 -13.63
C GLN A 698 -23.18 13.01 -13.64
N THR A 699 -23.96 12.85 -14.70
CA THR A 699 -25.25 13.51 -14.85
C THR A 699 -26.31 12.47 -15.13
N PHE A 700 -27.41 12.54 -14.38
CA PHE A 700 -28.57 11.67 -14.53
C PHE A 700 -29.81 12.52 -14.78
N GLU A 701 -30.77 12.00 -15.53
CA GLU A 701 -32.00 12.73 -15.83
C GLU A 701 -33.25 11.86 -15.68
N LYS A 702 -34.35 12.49 -15.27
CA LYS A 702 -35.67 11.86 -15.19
C LYS A 702 -36.77 12.86 -15.49
N THR A 703 -37.71 12.44 -16.33
CA THR A 703 -38.95 13.18 -16.60
C THR A 703 -40.00 12.82 -15.56
N TYR A 704 -40.66 13.84 -15.01
CA TYR A 704 -41.78 13.74 -14.07
C TYR A 704 -43.06 14.23 -14.74
N ASN A 705 -44.18 13.58 -14.40
CA ASN A 705 -45.52 14.03 -14.76
C ASN A 705 -46.16 14.71 -13.55
N VAL A 706 -46.62 15.94 -13.73
CA VAL A 706 -47.25 16.82 -12.73
C VAL A 706 -48.58 17.36 -13.28
N PHE A 707 -49.08 18.49 -12.79
CA PHE A 707 -50.38 19.02 -13.20
C PHE A 707 -50.34 19.62 -14.61
N LYS A 708 -51.25 19.16 -15.48
CA LYS A 708 -51.39 19.64 -16.87
C LYS A 708 -52.50 20.68 -17.00
N LYS A 709 -52.36 21.59 -17.96
CA LYS A 709 -53.23 22.75 -18.21
C LYS A 709 -54.72 22.42 -18.30
N ASN A 710 -55.05 21.35 -19.03
CA ASN A 710 -56.44 20.97 -19.33
C ASN A 710 -57.03 19.97 -18.33
N SER A 711 -56.36 19.72 -17.19
CA SER A 711 -56.91 18.86 -16.15
C SER A 711 -58.05 19.55 -15.39
N PRO A 712 -59.08 18.80 -14.93
CA PRO A 712 -60.12 19.36 -14.08
C PRO A 712 -59.54 19.87 -12.76
N LYS A 713 -59.90 21.10 -12.41
CA LYS A 713 -59.46 21.82 -11.22
C LYS A 713 -60.54 21.68 -10.14
N ASN A 714 -60.18 21.26 -8.94
CA ASN A 714 -61.11 21.20 -7.81
C ASN A 714 -60.38 21.52 -6.51
N PHE A 715 -61.01 22.29 -5.63
CA PHE A 715 -60.49 22.58 -4.30
C PHE A 715 -61.57 22.30 -3.27
N ASN A 716 -61.36 21.27 -2.44
CA ASN A 716 -62.33 20.87 -1.43
C ASN A 716 -61.78 21.12 -0.04
N PHE A 717 -62.53 21.88 0.75
CA PHE A 717 -62.36 21.85 2.20
C PHE A 717 -62.87 20.52 2.77
N VAL A 718 -62.32 20.12 3.90
CA VAL A 718 -62.74 18.93 4.64
C VAL A 718 -64.15 19.12 5.21
N GLY A 719 -65.08 18.21 4.90
CA GLY A 719 -66.51 18.26 5.29
C GLY A 719 -67.45 17.96 4.12
N SER A 720 -68.77 18.19 4.29
CA SER A 720 -69.75 17.94 3.22
C SER A 720 -69.66 18.99 2.12
N ASN A 721 -69.64 18.56 0.85
CA ASN A 721 -69.60 19.47 -0.30
C ASN A 721 -70.96 20.18 -0.48
N GLY A 722 -70.95 21.52 -0.52
CA GLY A 722 -72.16 22.36 -0.72
C GLY A 722 -72.64 23.14 0.51
N ASN A 723 -72.17 22.80 1.72
CA ASN A 723 -72.51 23.56 2.93
C ASN A 723 -71.46 24.62 3.24
N ASN A 724 -71.87 25.88 3.40
CA ASN A 724 -70.97 26.98 3.78
C ASN A 724 -70.62 26.98 5.28
N ARG A 725 -71.31 26.15 6.09
CA ARG A 725 -71.15 26.07 7.55
C ARG A 725 -71.25 24.62 8.03
N GLU A 726 -70.32 24.19 8.88
CA GLU A 726 -70.21 22.80 9.35
C GLU A 726 -69.82 22.71 10.83
N ASP A 727 -70.35 21.73 11.57
CA ASP A 727 -69.91 21.41 12.94
C ASP A 727 -68.77 20.40 12.89
N ILE A 728 -67.60 20.79 13.39
CA ILE A 728 -66.40 19.94 13.38
C ILE A 728 -66.59 18.65 14.16
N LYS A 729 -67.51 18.61 15.14
CA LYS A 729 -67.80 17.39 15.93
C LYS A 729 -68.38 16.27 15.08
N ASN A 730 -69.01 16.63 13.96
CA ASN A 730 -69.63 15.72 13.00
C ASN A 730 -68.72 15.35 11.83
N ILE A 731 -67.52 15.96 11.74
CA ILE A 731 -66.54 15.70 10.68
C ILE A 731 -65.39 14.87 11.26
N PRO A 732 -65.25 13.56 10.94
CA PRO A 732 -64.26 12.68 11.55
C PRO A 732 -62.82 13.21 11.50
N GLN A 733 -62.43 13.85 10.40
CA GLN A 733 -61.09 14.42 10.20
C GLN A 733 -60.82 15.67 11.08
N LEU A 734 -61.87 16.39 11.50
CA LEU A 734 -61.78 17.65 12.26
C LEU A 734 -62.30 17.53 13.69
N LYS A 735 -62.91 16.39 14.07
CA LYS A 735 -63.48 16.16 15.39
C LYS A 735 -62.49 16.40 16.52
N ASN A 736 -61.23 16.02 16.30
CA ASN A 736 -60.14 16.23 17.25
C ASN A 736 -59.89 17.72 17.54
N LEU A 737 -60.28 18.65 16.66
CA LEU A 737 -60.14 20.09 16.88
C LEU A 737 -61.13 20.62 17.94
N SER A 738 -62.27 19.95 18.15
CA SER A 738 -63.19 20.27 19.26
C SER A 738 -62.69 19.73 20.60
N GLN A 739 -61.79 18.75 20.56
CA GLN A 739 -61.17 18.12 21.72
C GLN A 739 -59.80 18.74 22.03
N ALA A 740 -59.19 19.38 21.03
CA ALA A 740 -58.02 20.20 21.19
C ALA A 740 -58.44 21.50 21.88
N ASN A 741 -57.91 21.74 23.07
CA ASN A 741 -58.20 22.88 23.94
C ASN A 741 -57.67 24.23 23.40
N LEU A 742 -57.80 24.46 22.09
CA LEU A 742 -57.38 25.64 21.38
C LEU A 742 -58.61 26.50 21.06
N LEU A 743 -58.46 27.80 21.25
CA LEU A 743 -59.48 28.76 20.82
C LEU A 743 -59.44 28.96 19.31
N PRO A 744 -60.56 29.31 18.67
CA PRO A 744 -60.60 29.68 17.25
C PRO A 744 -59.49 30.65 16.81
N SER A 745 -59.09 31.62 17.65
CA SER A 745 -58.04 32.60 17.35
C SER A 745 -56.63 32.03 17.25
N SER A 746 -56.44 30.78 17.65
CA SER A 746 -55.15 30.07 17.55
C SER A 746 -54.82 29.67 16.10
N PHE A 747 -55.81 29.67 15.19
CA PHE A 747 -55.60 29.34 13.79
C PHE A 747 -55.28 30.62 13.00
N GLN A 748 -54.06 30.69 12.43
CA GLN A 748 -53.60 31.85 11.65
C GLN A 748 -53.38 31.51 10.19
N ALA A 749 -53.65 32.48 9.32
CA ALA A 749 -53.53 32.33 7.87
C ALA A 749 -52.07 32.20 7.38
N SER A 750 -51.10 32.67 8.16
CA SER A 750 -49.67 32.64 7.84
C SER A 750 -48.96 31.34 8.18
N ASP A 751 -49.64 30.38 8.81
CA ASP A 751 -49.14 29.03 9.08
C ASP A 751 -49.81 28.03 8.12
N PRO A 752 -49.14 27.63 7.02
CA PRO A 752 -49.70 26.70 6.05
C PRO A 752 -50.15 25.37 6.67
N SER A 753 -49.45 24.90 7.71
CA SER A 753 -49.74 23.61 8.36
C SER A 753 -51.07 23.63 9.14
N SER A 754 -51.46 24.80 9.64
CA SER A 754 -52.75 25.03 10.31
C SER A 754 -53.93 25.01 9.33
N ILE A 755 -53.69 25.38 8.06
CA ILE A 755 -54.72 25.40 7.01
C ILE A 755 -54.86 24.02 6.36
N LEU A 756 -53.75 23.30 6.15
CA LEU A 756 -53.72 21.99 5.48
C LEU A 756 -54.72 20.98 6.04
N LYS A 757 -54.96 20.99 7.35
CA LYS A 757 -55.91 20.08 8.03
C LYS A 757 -57.36 20.28 7.58
N PHE A 758 -57.68 21.47 7.08
CA PHE A 758 -59.00 21.82 6.57
C PHE A 758 -59.11 21.64 5.05
N ILE A 759 -58.04 21.25 4.36
CA ILE A 759 -58.02 21.01 2.92
C ILE A 759 -57.96 19.51 2.66
N ASN A 760 -58.83 18.99 1.80
CA ASN A 760 -58.81 17.60 1.40
C ASN A 760 -57.88 17.43 0.18
N THR A 761 -56.61 17.12 0.41
CA THR A 761 -55.59 16.94 -0.65
C THR A 761 -55.87 15.75 -1.56
N ASP A 762 -56.60 14.74 -1.10
CA ASP A 762 -56.91 13.55 -1.90
C ASP A 762 -57.95 13.83 -2.99
N THR A 763 -58.80 14.82 -2.77
CA THR A 763 -59.88 15.21 -3.71
C THR A 763 -59.65 16.58 -4.36
N SER A 764 -58.58 17.29 -3.96
CA SER A 764 -58.22 18.59 -4.51
C SER A 764 -57.15 18.44 -5.60
N THR A 765 -57.37 19.06 -6.76
CA THR A 765 -56.50 18.98 -7.94
C THR A 765 -56.28 20.36 -8.56
N GLY A 766 -55.02 20.65 -8.91
CA GLY A 766 -54.64 21.87 -9.63
C GLY A 766 -54.34 23.10 -8.76
N TYR A 767 -54.64 23.04 -7.47
CA TYR A 767 -54.43 24.15 -6.53
C TYR A 767 -53.29 23.81 -5.55
N PRO A 768 -52.01 24.03 -5.91
CA PRO A 768 -50.89 23.75 -5.00
C PRO A 768 -50.91 24.74 -3.84
N ILE A 769 -50.79 24.22 -2.63
CA ILE A 769 -51.11 24.94 -1.40
C ILE A 769 -50.05 26.00 -1.12
N SER A 770 -48.77 25.72 -1.42
CA SER A 770 -47.68 26.71 -1.34
C SER A 770 -47.82 27.90 -2.28
N LYS A 771 -48.73 27.88 -3.26
CA LYS A 771 -48.96 29.00 -4.19
C LYS A 771 -50.30 29.71 -3.94
N MET A 772 -51.11 29.28 -2.97
CA MET A 772 -52.38 29.91 -2.62
C MET A 772 -52.24 30.94 -1.49
N ASN A 773 -53.11 31.95 -1.50
CA ASN A 773 -53.30 32.92 -0.43
C ASN A 773 -54.49 32.48 0.44
N PHE A 774 -54.31 32.45 1.75
CA PHE A 774 -55.37 32.10 2.70
C PHE A 774 -55.67 33.24 3.67
N THR A 775 -56.90 33.29 4.17
CA THR A 775 -57.36 34.17 5.24
C THR A 775 -58.20 33.38 6.25
N ILE A 776 -58.04 33.65 7.54
CA ILE A 776 -58.77 32.99 8.62
C ILE A 776 -59.43 34.04 9.53
N THR A 777 -60.72 33.87 9.82
CA THR A 777 -61.51 34.75 10.69
C THR A 777 -62.06 33.97 11.89
N PRO A 778 -61.48 34.13 13.10
CA PRO A 778 -61.88 33.41 14.30
C PRO A 778 -62.88 34.17 15.22
N ASN A 779 -63.65 33.45 16.04
CA ASN A 779 -64.50 34.01 17.11
C ASN A 779 -64.51 33.11 18.37
N ASP A 780 -63.74 33.51 19.38
CA ASP A 780 -63.48 32.73 20.61
C ASP A 780 -64.62 32.72 21.63
N ASN A 781 -65.52 33.70 21.55
CA ASN A 781 -66.70 33.76 22.42
C ASN A 781 -67.78 32.77 21.97
N LEU A 782 -67.92 32.58 20.66
CA LEU A 782 -68.91 31.69 20.06
C LEU A 782 -68.34 30.31 19.67
N GLY A 783 -67.02 30.16 19.59
CA GLY A 783 -66.38 28.89 19.20
C GLY A 783 -66.48 28.59 17.69
N THR A 784 -66.25 29.59 16.83
CA THR A 784 -66.41 29.48 15.36
C THR A 784 -65.18 29.97 14.58
N LEU A 785 -64.87 29.38 13.42
CA LEU A 785 -63.72 29.68 12.55
C LEU A 785 -64.11 29.71 11.06
N THR A 786 -63.87 30.80 10.34
CA THR A 786 -64.08 30.87 8.88
C THR A 786 -62.73 30.88 8.14
N ILE A 787 -62.54 30.00 7.16
CA ILE A 787 -61.33 29.91 6.33
C ILE A 787 -61.69 30.28 4.90
N SER A 788 -60.85 31.09 4.24
CA SER A 788 -60.98 31.38 2.81
C SER A 788 -59.63 31.28 2.10
N GLY A 789 -59.62 30.81 0.85
CA GLY A 789 -58.41 30.60 0.06
C GLY A 789 -58.59 30.94 -1.41
N SER A 790 -57.57 31.53 -2.04
CA SER A 790 -57.57 31.90 -3.46
C SER A 790 -56.16 31.87 -4.07
N LEU A 791 -56.04 31.66 -5.37
CA LEU A 791 -54.76 31.78 -6.07
C LEU A 791 -54.46 33.24 -6.44
N PRO A 792 -53.18 33.67 -6.43
CA PRO A 792 -52.75 34.96 -6.95
C PRO A 792 -53.12 35.13 -8.43
N LEU A 793 -53.49 36.35 -8.81
CA LEU A 793 -53.78 36.74 -10.20
C LEU A 793 -52.65 36.27 -11.15
N GLY A 794 -53.01 35.61 -12.26
CA GLY A 794 -52.06 35.15 -13.28
C GLY A 794 -51.48 33.73 -13.08
N TYR A 795 -51.93 32.98 -12.07
CA TYR A 795 -51.59 31.55 -11.94
C TYR A 795 -52.24 30.70 -13.05
N TYR A 796 -53.52 30.92 -13.33
CA TYR A 796 -54.23 30.36 -14.48
C TYR A 796 -54.41 31.40 -15.60
N PRO A 797 -54.36 31.01 -16.88
CA PRO A 797 -54.54 31.91 -18.01
C PRO A 797 -55.98 32.41 -18.22
N ASP A 798 -57.00 31.71 -17.70
CA ASP A 798 -58.40 31.92 -18.06
C ASP A 798 -59.21 32.76 -17.04
N SER A 799 -58.57 33.56 -16.18
CA SER A 799 -59.23 34.39 -15.15
C SER A 799 -60.06 33.63 -14.09
N GLU A 800 -59.91 32.31 -13.98
CA GLU A 800 -60.64 31.43 -13.05
C GLU A 800 -60.01 31.34 -11.64
N ASN A 801 -59.42 32.42 -11.13
CA ASN A 801 -58.92 32.43 -9.75
C ASN A 801 -60.09 32.55 -8.77
N GLN A 802 -60.72 31.41 -8.46
CA GLN A 802 -61.84 31.32 -7.55
C GLN A 802 -61.39 31.51 -6.09
N THR A 803 -62.24 32.16 -5.29
CA THR A 803 -62.07 32.22 -3.83
C THR A 803 -63.01 31.22 -3.19
N PHE A 804 -62.47 30.28 -2.42
CA PHE A 804 -63.22 29.26 -1.69
C PHE A 804 -63.34 29.68 -0.23
N SER A 805 -64.51 29.50 0.40
CA SER A 805 -64.73 29.86 1.82
C SER A 805 -65.58 28.82 2.56
N LYS A 806 -65.26 28.54 3.83
CA LYS A 806 -66.01 27.59 4.69
C LYS A 806 -65.96 28.04 6.15
N THR A 807 -67.09 27.96 6.86
CA THR A 807 -67.17 28.25 8.31
C THR A 807 -67.34 26.98 9.13
N TYR A 808 -66.52 26.81 10.15
CA TYR A 808 -66.54 25.70 11.10
C TYR A 808 -67.06 26.18 12.47
N ILE A 809 -67.94 25.39 13.11
CA ILE A 809 -68.50 25.64 14.45
C ILE A 809 -68.17 24.46 15.39
N GLY A 810 -68.32 24.64 16.71
CA GLY A 810 -68.12 23.58 17.70
C GLY A 810 -66.73 23.52 18.34
N LEU A 811 -65.95 24.60 18.22
CA LEU A 811 -64.64 24.80 18.87
C LEU A 811 -64.80 25.28 20.33
N ASN A 812 -63.71 25.24 21.10
CA ASN A 812 -63.68 25.61 22.53
C ASN A 812 -63.90 27.12 22.77
N LYS A 813 -64.41 27.46 23.96
CA LYS A 813 -64.69 28.84 24.40
C LYS A 813 -63.86 29.22 25.62
N ILE A 814 -63.63 30.52 25.82
CA ILE A 814 -62.88 31.05 26.96
C ILE A 814 -63.42 30.56 28.33
N SER A 815 -64.74 30.35 28.46
CA SER A 815 -65.38 29.89 29.70
C SER A 815 -65.03 28.46 30.14
N ASP A 816 -64.34 27.68 29.29
CA ASP A 816 -64.14 26.25 29.52
C ASP A 816 -62.89 25.91 30.37
N TYR A 817 -62.05 26.89 30.78
CA TYR A 817 -60.68 26.72 31.34
C TYR A 817 -60.53 27.05 32.87
N ASN A 818 -59.80 26.22 33.68
CA ASN A 818 -59.47 26.39 35.14
C ASN A 818 -58.19 25.60 35.61
N PHE A 819 -57.38 26.06 36.60
CA PHE A 819 -56.09 25.42 37.04
C PHE A 819 -55.65 25.62 38.53
N ASN A 820 -55.19 24.55 39.23
CA ASN A 820 -54.78 24.53 40.66
C ASN A 820 -53.58 23.57 41.00
N VAL A 821 -52.79 23.85 42.08
CA VAL A 821 -51.64 23.04 42.56
C VAL A 821 -51.68 22.82 44.10
N ARG A 822 -51.63 21.56 44.57
CA ARG A 822 -51.65 21.14 45.99
C ARG A 822 -50.21 20.90 46.51
N LYS A 823 -49.85 21.39 47.70
CA LYS A 823 -48.48 21.25 48.29
C LYS A 823 -48.27 19.99 49.15
N ASN A 824 -49.35 19.48 49.75
CA ASN A 824 -49.36 18.28 50.58
C ASN A 824 -50.40 17.30 50.02
N SER A 825 -49.95 16.23 49.36
CA SER A 825 -50.82 15.12 48.98
C SER A 825 -50.98 14.17 50.16
N LEU A 826 -52.22 13.73 50.43
CA LEU A 826 -52.55 12.85 51.57
C LEU A 826 -52.06 11.40 51.39
N SER A 827 -51.70 11.00 50.16
CA SER A 827 -51.38 9.60 49.79
C SER A 827 -49.93 9.38 49.31
N PHE A 828 -49.08 10.41 49.24
CA PHE A 828 -47.75 10.34 48.64
C PHE A 828 -46.60 10.51 49.64
N ILE A 829 -45.77 9.47 49.83
CA ILE A 829 -44.61 9.47 50.75
C ILE A 829 -43.38 10.03 50.04
N LYS A 830 -43.08 11.32 50.25
CA LYS A 830 -42.00 12.05 49.56
C LYS A 830 -40.60 11.45 49.77
N LYS A 831 -40.32 10.81 50.92
CA LYS A 831 -39.00 10.27 51.27
C LYS A 831 -38.57 9.02 50.49
N ASN A 832 -39.48 8.38 49.77
CA ASN A 832 -39.17 7.22 48.94
C ASN A 832 -38.61 7.60 47.56
N PHE A 833 -38.60 8.90 47.23
CA PHE A 833 -38.23 9.39 45.91
C PHE A 833 -37.28 10.58 46.04
N ARG A 834 -36.29 10.67 45.16
CA ARG A 834 -35.57 11.92 44.90
C ARG A 834 -36.44 12.89 44.11
N PRO A 835 -36.25 14.21 44.24
CA PRO A 835 -36.93 15.18 43.39
C PRO A 835 -36.85 14.84 41.89
N SER A 836 -35.73 14.34 41.38
CA SER A 836 -35.56 13.94 39.97
C SER A 836 -36.25 12.63 39.58
N GLU A 837 -36.64 11.81 40.55
CA GLU A 837 -37.43 10.59 40.33
C GLU A 837 -38.93 10.88 40.29
N ILE A 838 -39.31 12.08 40.72
CA ILE A 838 -40.66 12.58 40.55
C ILE A 838 -40.83 12.98 39.10
N ASN A 839 -41.64 12.21 38.39
CA ASN A 839 -42.03 12.53 37.03
C ASN A 839 -43.33 13.34 37.00
N GLU A 840 -43.63 13.89 35.83
CA GLU A 840 -44.83 14.69 35.59
C GLU A 840 -46.12 13.94 35.93
N GLN A 841 -46.18 12.62 35.72
CA GLN A 841 -47.38 11.83 36.02
C GLN A 841 -47.66 11.78 37.53
N ILE A 842 -46.63 11.61 38.36
CA ILE A 842 -46.76 11.67 39.82
C ILE A 842 -47.22 13.06 40.25
N VAL A 843 -46.70 14.11 39.59
CA VAL A 843 -47.09 15.50 39.83
C VAL A 843 -48.55 15.75 39.46
N TYR A 844 -48.97 15.34 38.27
CA TYR A 844 -50.35 15.46 37.82
C TYR A 844 -51.33 14.65 38.67
N ALA A 845 -50.96 13.43 39.07
CA ALA A 845 -51.85 12.56 39.85
C ALA A 845 -52.04 12.99 41.30
N ASN A 846 -51.04 13.65 41.90
CA ASN A 846 -51.03 13.91 43.35
C ASN A 846 -50.98 15.40 43.72
N PHE A 847 -50.58 16.27 42.79
CA PHE A 847 -50.25 17.66 43.11
C PHE A 847 -50.91 18.70 42.18
N ILE A 848 -51.52 18.35 41.04
CA ILE A 848 -52.13 19.32 40.10
C ILE A 848 -53.58 18.94 39.75
N ASP A 849 -54.45 19.94 39.58
CA ASP A 849 -55.86 19.79 39.20
C ASP A 849 -56.26 20.88 38.19
N TYR A 850 -56.78 20.53 37.00
CA TYR A 850 -57.14 21.48 35.95
C TYR A 850 -58.27 21.01 35.03
N LYS A 851 -58.95 21.97 34.38
CA LYS A 851 -60.05 21.74 33.43
C LYS A 851 -59.88 22.66 32.22
N GLY A 852 -60.21 22.17 31.03
CA GLY A 852 -60.20 22.94 29.78
C GLY A 852 -58.83 23.22 29.17
N PHE A 853 -57.71 23.03 29.89
CA PHE A 853 -56.36 23.12 29.33
C PHE A 853 -55.94 21.82 28.65
N ASN A 854 -55.21 21.88 27.54
CA ASN A 854 -54.60 20.65 27.00
C ASN A 854 -53.47 20.23 27.93
N SER A 855 -53.48 18.97 28.33
CA SER A 855 -52.37 18.35 29.06
C SER A 855 -51.01 18.54 28.36
N SER A 856 -50.99 18.66 27.03
CA SER A 856 -49.76 18.87 26.24
C SER A 856 -49.29 20.32 26.17
N ASP A 857 -50.12 21.29 26.56
CA ASP A 857 -49.78 22.72 26.53
C ASP A 857 -49.46 23.28 27.91
N LEU A 858 -49.75 22.47 28.92
CA LEU A 858 -49.20 22.58 30.25
C LEU A 858 -47.93 21.74 30.26
N SER A 859 -46.77 22.37 30.12
CA SER A 859 -45.52 21.69 30.41
C SER A 859 -45.12 21.94 31.86
N LEU A 860 -44.60 20.91 32.49
CA LEU A 860 -44.11 20.98 33.84
C LEU A 860 -42.60 20.97 33.79
N ASP A 861 -42.01 22.13 34.09
CA ASP A 861 -40.61 22.16 34.47
C ASP A 861 -40.55 21.73 35.94
N LEU A 862 -40.30 20.44 36.10
CA LEU A 862 -39.83 19.91 37.36
C LEU A 862 -38.39 20.34 37.48
N ILE A 863 -38.14 21.23 38.44
CA ILE A 863 -36.79 21.66 38.78
C ILE A 863 -36.44 20.90 40.05
N PRO A 864 -35.94 19.65 39.91
CA PRO A 864 -35.49 18.87 41.03
C PRO A 864 -34.22 19.50 41.57
N ASN A 865 -34.21 19.73 42.87
CA ASN A 865 -33.00 20.00 43.60
C ASN A 865 -32.70 18.81 44.50
N ASP A 866 -32.15 17.78 43.87
CA ASP A 866 -31.75 16.55 44.55
C ASP A 866 -30.65 16.81 45.60
N GLU A 867 -29.87 17.89 45.52
CA GLU A 867 -28.85 18.18 46.54
C GLU A 867 -29.47 18.46 47.92
N ILE A 868 -30.66 19.08 47.95
CA ILE A 868 -31.35 19.48 49.20
C ILE A 868 -32.76 18.87 49.37
N GLY A 869 -33.20 17.99 48.45
CA GLY A 869 -34.48 17.26 48.56
C GLY A 869 -35.71 18.13 48.30
N GLU A 870 -35.61 19.09 47.38
CA GLU A 870 -36.67 20.02 47.02
C GLU A 870 -37.09 19.86 45.55
N LEU A 871 -38.37 20.03 45.26
CA LEU A 871 -38.90 20.05 43.90
C LEU A 871 -39.66 21.35 43.67
N ILE A 872 -39.19 22.20 42.75
CA ILE A 872 -39.99 23.33 42.26
C ILE A 872 -40.78 22.83 41.06
N ILE A 873 -42.10 22.91 41.16
CA ILE A 873 -43.00 22.66 40.04
C ILE A 873 -43.23 24.01 39.37
N ARG A 874 -42.62 24.20 38.22
CA ARG A 874 -42.86 25.34 37.35
C ARG A 874 -43.79 24.88 36.24
N VAL A 875 -45.04 25.29 36.32
CA VAL A 875 -46.02 25.02 35.26
C VAL A 875 -45.88 26.12 34.22
N HIS A 876 -45.56 25.72 33.00
CA HIS A 876 -45.58 26.55 31.82
C HIS A 876 -46.87 26.29 31.08
N LEU A 877 -47.58 27.36 30.80
CA LEU A 877 -48.64 27.40 29.83
C LEU A 877 -48.06 28.13 28.61
N LYS A 878 -48.12 27.50 27.44
CA LYS A 878 -47.59 28.09 26.20
C LYS A 878 -48.15 29.50 25.97
N SER A 879 -47.34 30.39 25.37
CA SER A 879 -47.74 31.78 25.11
C SER A 879 -48.84 31.95 24.07
N ASP A 880 -49.13 30.91 23.30
CA ASP A 880 -50.24 30.87 22.34
C ASP A 880 -51.61 30.90 23.04
N TYR A 881 -51.68 30.52 24.33
CA TYR A 881 -52.88 30.71 25.13
C TYR A 881 -53.16 32.21 25.31
N PRO A 882 -54.39 32.66 25.07
CA PRO A 882 -54.74 34.05 25.28
C PRO A 882 -54.48 34.52 26.72
N ASN A 883 -53.94 35.74 26.81
CA ASN A 883 -53.49 36.33 28.07
C ASN A 883 -54.58 36.38 29.16
N ASN A 884 -55.85 36.52 28.75
CA ASN A 884 -57.02 36.48 29.63
C ASN A 884 -57.25 35.10 30.26
N ILE A 885 -57.05 33.99 29.52
CA ILE A 885 -57.14 32.62 30.06
C ILE A 885 -56.01 32.36 31.08
N ALA A 886 -54.80 32.75 30.72
CA ALA A 886 -53.61 32.50 31.53
C ALA A 886 -53.63 33.29 32.86
N THR A 887 -53.99 34.58 32.80
CA THR A 887 -54.06 35.45 33.99
C THR A 887 -55.18 35.03 34.95
N GLN A 888 -56.35 34.64 34.44
CA GLN A 888 -57.46 34.10 35.25
C GLN A 888 -57.05 32.83 36.02
N SER A 889 -56.12 32.04 35.47
CA SER A 889 -55.60 30.80 36.09
C SER A 889 -54.32 31.01 36.92
N SER A 890 -54.01 32.27 37.28
CA SER A 890 -52.84 32.68 38.10
C SER A 890 -51.47 32.44 37.46
N PHE A 891 -51.38 32.31 36.13
CA PHE A 891 -50.10 32.31 35.43
C PHE A 891 -49.63 33.74 35.14
N ARG A 892 -48.32 33.96 35.16
CA ARG A 892 -47.68 35.26 34.88
C ARG A 892 -46.97 35.21 33.54
N LYS A 893 -47.16 36.23 32.71
CA LYS A 893 -46.51 36.32 31.40
C LYS A 893 -44.99 36.49 31.58
N ASN A 894 -44.23 35.65 30.88
CA ASN A 894 -42.78 35.72 30.74
C ASN A 894 -42.43 35.81 29.23
N LYS A 895 -41.15 35.95 28.88
CA LYS A 895 -40.67 36.33 27.52
C LYS A 895 -41.12 35.42 26.36
N GLY A 896 -41.73 34.26 26.61
CA GLY A 896 -42.27 33.38 25.57
C GLY A 896 -43.34 32.39 26.04
N ASP A 897 -43.89 32.56 27.25
CA ASP A 897 -44.84 31.65 27.90
C ASP A 897 -45.52 32.30 29.11
N PHE A 898 -46.45 31.59 29.72
CA PHE A 898 -47.12 31.94 30.96
C PHE A 898 -46.66 30.98 32.05
N ILE A 899 -46.13 31.48 33.16
CA ILE A 899 -45.47 30.64 34.18
C ILE A 899 -46.18 30.76 35.52
N ARG A 900 -46.31 29.61 36.21
CA ARG A 900 -46.71 29.51 37.60
C ARG A 900 -45.77 28.57 38.35
N GLU A 901 -45.09 29.06 39.38
CA GLU A 901 -44.16 28.27 40.20
C GLU A 901 -44.75 27.89 41.55
N THR A 902 -44.47 26.68 42.01
CA THR A 902 -44.83 26.20 43.35
C THR A 902 -43.75 25.26 43.88
N LYS A 903 -43.19 25.59 45.05
CA LYS A 903 -42.14 24.79 45.71
C LYS A 903 -42.74 23.71 46.61
N ILE A 904 -42.23 22.48 46.50
CA ILE A 904 -42.54 21.32 47.36
C ILE A 904 -41.25 20.80 48.01
N THR A 905 -41.25 20.61 49.34
CA THR A 905 -40.09 20.13 50.11
C THR A 905 -40.34 18.74 50.72
N GLY A 906 -39.25 18.02 51.06
CA GLY A 906 -39.27 16.78 51.85
C GLY A 906 -38.85 15.49 51.15
N PHE A 907 -38.22 15.57 49.97
CA PHE A 907 -37.78 14.40 49.18
C PHE A 907 -36.39 13.87 49.61
N LYS A 908 -35.93 12.78 48.99
CA LYS A 908 -34.59 12.15 49.18
C LYS A 908 -33.51 12.92 48.40
N THR A 909 -32.25 12.94 48.86
CA THR A 909 -31.17 13.68 48.19
C THR A 909 -30.32 12.83 47.21
N ASN A 910 -29.51 13.48 46.36
CA ASN A 910 -28.61 12.85 45.41
C ASN A 910 -27.47 12.10 46.09
N ASP A 911 -26.89 12.69 47.13
CA ASP A 911 -25.88 12.04 47.96
C ASP A 911 -26.47 10.78 48.60
N GLU A 912 -27.69 10.86 49.14
CA GLU A 912 -28.38 9.70 49.72
C GLU A 912 -28.72 8.59 48.70
N TYR A 913 -28.76 8.86 47.40
CA TYR A 913 -29.04 7.86 46.36
C TYR A 913 -27.77 7.32 45.69
N LYS A 914 -26.79 8.17 45.34
CA LYS A 914 -25.56 7.74 44.65
C LYS A 914 -24.74 6.81 45.51
N THR A 915 -24.65 7.09 46.81
CA THR A 915 -23.93 6.21 47.76
C THR A 915 -24.56 4.83 47.92
N GLN A 916 -25.77 4.60 47.40
CA GLN A 916 -26.43 3.29 47.48
C GLN A 916 -25.89 2.30 46.44
N TYR A 917 -25.55 2.74 45.22
CA TYR A 917 -25.24 1.83 44.10
C TYR A 917 -23.86 2.07 43.46
N GLU A 918 -23.06 2.99 43.97
CA GLU A 918 -21.74 3.30 43.42
C GLU A 918 -20.70 2.20 43.69
N LEU A 919 -19.88 1.91 42.68
CA LEU A 919 -18.63 1.17 42.85
C LEU A 919 -17.47 2.10 42.48
N SER A 920 -16.65 2.48 43.46
CA SER A 920 -15.44 3.26 43.22
C SER A 920 -14.26 2.29 43.09
N PHE A 921 -13.56 2.34 41.96
CA PHE A 921 -12.30 1.62 41.77
C PHE A 921 -11.14 2.46 42.32
N VAL A 922 -10.08 1.78 42.76
CA VAL A 922 -8.80 2.39 43.06
C VAL A 922 -8.37 3.21 41.84
N ASN A 923 -8.02 4.49 42.06
CA ASN A 923 -7.54 5.36 41.00
C ASN A 923 -6.35 4.71 40.25
N ASP A 924 -6.36 4.72 38.92
CA ASP A 924 -5.32 4.12 38.07
C ASP A 924 -3.90 4.66 38.40
N ASN A 925 -3.80 5.85 38.99
CA ASN A 925 -2.53 6.48 39.37
C ASN A 925 -2.17 6.30 40.86
N ASN A 926 -2.95 5.51 41.60
CA ASN A 926 -2.72 5.27 43.02
C ASN A 926 -1.49 4.36 43.22
N HIS A 927 -0.61 4.75 44.13
CA HIS A 927 0.63 4.02 44.46
C HIS A 927 0.41 2.55 44.87
N ILE A 928 -0.80 2.22 45.33
CA ILE A 928 -1.21 0.85 45.65
C ILE A 928 -1.09 -0.11 44.44
N LEU A 929 -1.14 0.43 43.22
CA LEU A 929 -1.02 -0.33 41.97
C LEU A 929 0.42 -0.39 41.44
N ASP A 930 1.38 0.30 42.06
CA ASP A 930 2.75 0.44 41.52
C ASP A 930 3.46 -0.92 41.43
N GLU A 931 3.25 -1.82 42.41
CA GLU A 931 3.89 -3.15 42.43
C GLU A 931 3.38 -4.06 41.31
N ILE A 932 2.06 -4.09 41.05
CA ILE A 932 1.51 -4.92 39.99
C ILE A 932 1.82 -4.34 38.59
N LYS A 933 1.95 -3.02 38.45
CA LYS A 933 2.24 -2.36 37.16
C LYS A 933 3.66 -2.59 36.64
N LYS A 934 4.55 -3.17 37.45
CA LYS A 934 5.88 -3.62 37.04
C LYS A 934 5.83 -4.79 36.08
N PHE A 935 4.72 -5.54 36.05
CA PHE A 935 4.57 -6.71 35.19
C PHE A 935 3.75 -6.38 33.95
N THR A 936 4.02 -7.08 32.85
CA THR A 936 3.22 -6.94 31.64
C THR A 936 1.83 -7.60 31.83
N PRO A 937 0.78 -7.16 31.12
CA PRO A 937 -0.52 -7.81 31.19
C PRO A 937 -0.46 -9.33 30.96
N LYS A 938 0.43 -9.82 30.09
CA LYS A 938 0.63 -11.26 29.87
C LYS A 938 1.31 -11.96 31.04
N GLN A 939 2.31 -11.34 31.67
CA GLN A 939 2.93 -11.88 32.89
C GLN A 939 1.93 -11.97 34.04
N ILE A 940 1.06 -10.97 34.17
CA ILE A 940 -0.03 -10.95 35.15
C ILE A 940 -1.02 -12.08 34.84
N GLU A 941 -1.45 -12.22 33.59
CA GLU A 941 -2.34 -13.32 33.16
C GLU A 941 -1.73 -14.70 33.45
N GLN A 942 -0.45 -14.91 33.10
CA GLN A 942 0.25 -16.18 33.31
C GLN A 942 0.37 -16.53 34.79
N SER A 943 0.65 -15.55 35.65
CA SER A 943 0.77 -15.75 37.10
C SER A 943 -0.58 -16.06 37.76
N ILE A 944 -1.68 -15.60 37.16
CA ILE A 944 -3.05 -15.72 37.68
C ILE A 944 -3.78 -16.96 37.13
N LYS A 945 -3.48 -17.40 35.90
CA LYS A 945 -4.19 -18.49 35.19
C LYS A 945 -3.41 -19.82 35.11
N ILE A 946 -2.52 -20.12 36.06
CA ILE A 946 -1.58 -21.26 36.02
C ILE A 946 -2.25 -22.54 35.44
N LYS A 947 -1.83 -22.91 34.23
CA LYS A 947 -1.88 -24.30 33.74
C LYS A 947 -0.53 -24.93 34.05
N GLU A 948 -0.57 -26.10 34.65
CA GLU A 948 0.58 -26.90 35.11
C GLU A 948 1.80 -26.80 34.17
N ASN A 949 2.99 -26.60 34.76
CA ASN A 949 4.36 -26.66 34.20
C ASN A 949 5.15 -25.37 33.90
N VAL A 950 4.84 -24.21 34.50
CA VAL A 950 5.80 -23.08 34.50
C VAL A 950 5.95 -22.51 35.91
N GLU A 951 7.12 -22.70 36.53
CA GLU A 951 7.52 -21.99 37.76
C GLU A 951 7.66 -20.49 37.45
N SER A 952 6.56 -19.75 37.45
CA SER A 952 6.60 -18.29 37.48
C SER A 952 6.74 -17.83 38.94
N ASN A 953 7.95 -17.41 39.32
CA ASN A 953 8.33 -17.07 40.70
C ASN A 953 7.92 -15.66 41.16
N PHE A 954 7.00 -14.98 40.47
CA PHE A 954 6.67 -13.58 40.76
C PHE A 954 5.36 -13.45 41.54
N LYS A 955 5.42 -12.91 42.75
CA LYS A 955 4.24 -12.63 43.57
C LYS A 955 3.59 -11.32 43.12
N LEU A 956 2.39 -11.40 42.57
CA LEU A 956 1.58 -10.22 42.28
C LEU A 956 0.99 -9.69 43.59
N VAL A 957 1.19 -8.40 43.87
CA VAL A 957 0.72 -7.77 45.11
C VAL A 957 -0.05 -6.50 44.78
N ILE A 958 -1.25 -6.37 45.36
CA ILE A 958 -2.00 -5.10 45.41
C ILE A 958 -2.31 -4.84 46.89
N ASN A 959 -1.92 -3.66 47.39
CA ASN A 959 -2.15 -3.27 48.79
C ASN A 959 -1.58 -4.27 49.83
N GLY A 960 -0.41 -4.86 49.56
CA GLY A 960 0.21 -5.87 50.43
C GLY A 960 -0.46 -7.26 50.39
N GLN A 961 -1.53 -7.45 49.62
CA GLN A 961 -2.20 -8.74 49.45
C GLN A 961 -1.70 -9.46 48.20
N ASN A 962 -1.36 -10.74 48.33
CA ASN A 962 -0.99 -11.58 47.20
C ASN A 962 -2.22 -11.87 46.33
N ILE A 963 -2.09 -11.64 45.02
CA ILE A 963 -3.11 -11.88 44.02
C ILE A 963 -2.78 -13.17 43.28
N THR A 964 -3.61 -14.19 43.48
CA THR A 964 -3.40 -15.54 42.93
C THR A 964 -4.45 -15.95 41.91
N ASN A 965 -5.54 -15.19 41.77
CA ASN A 965 -6.59 -15.46 40.77
C ASN A 965 -7.31 -14.16 40.32
N GLU A 966 -8.09 -14.24 39.24
CA GLU A 966 -8.77 -13.08 38.64
C GLU A 966 -9.83 -12.47 39.57
N GLN A 967 -10.49 -13.30 40.38
CA GLN A 967 -11.48 -12.83 41.34
C GLN A 967 -10.83 -11.97 42.43
N GLN A 968 -9.66 -12.36 42.92
CA GLN A 968 -8.86 -11.57 43.86
C GLN A 968 -8.35 -10.28 43.21
N LEU A 969 -7.91 -10.32 41.95
CA LEU A 969 -7.51 -9.11 41.21
C LEU A 969 -8.68 -8.12 41.09
N ALA A 970 -9.86 -8.60 40.67
CA ALA A 970 -11.06 -7.78 40.54
C ALA A 970 -11.53 -7.20 41.88
N LYS A 971 -11.44 -7.98 42.98
CA LYS A 971 -11.76 -7.50 44.33
C LYS A 971 -10.73 -6.48 44.81
N ALA A 972 -9.44 -6.70 44.59
CA ALA A 972 -8.38 -5.85 45.12
C ALA A 972 -8.42 -4.41 44.57
N VAL A 973 -8.91 -4.22 43.35
CA VAL A 973 -9.05 -2.90 42.73
C VAL A 973 -10.33 -2.13 43.10
N ILE A 974 -11.22 -2.71 43.91
CA ILE A 974 -12.41 -2.01 44.44
C ILE A 974 -12.02 -1.23 45.70
N GLU A 975 -12.19 0.09 45.65
CA GLU A 975 -11.92 1.05 46.74
C GLU A 975 -13.14 1.21 47.67
N LYS A 976 -14.33 1.42 47.11
CA LYS A 976 -15.58 1.60 47.89
C LYS A 976 -16.78 0.97 47.18
N MET A 977 -17.74 0.46 47.97
CA MET A 977 -19.00 -0.10 47.49
C MET A 977 -20.18 0.63 48.14
N GLY A 978 -21.23 0.87 47.36
CA GLY A 978 -22.47 1.45 47.84
C GLY A 978 -23.26 0.51 48.75
N SER A 979 -24.13 1.07 49.59
CA SER A 979 -24.85 0.32 50.64
C SER A 979 -25.83 -0.74 50.12
N SER A 980 -26.26 -0.63 48.86
CA SER A 980 -27.16 -1.58 48.20
C SER A 980 -26.41 -2.64 47.37
N LEU A 981 -25.08 -2.56 47.29
CA LEU A 981 -24.24 -3.64 46.74
C LEU A 981 -23.86 -4.62 47.85
N PRO A 982 -23.73 -5.94 47.57
CA PRO A 982 -23.22 -6.91 48.53
C PRO A 982 -21.85 -6.46 49.06
N ARG A 983 -21.57 -6.70 50.34
CA ARG A 983 -20.27 -6.32 50.91
C ARG A 983 -19.16 -7.07 50.20
N LYS A 984 -17.96 -6.48 50.13
CA LYS A 984 -16.78 -7.08 49.48
C LYS A 984 -16.45 -8.50 49.99
N SER A 985 -16.74 -8.79 51.26
CA SER A 985 -16.60 -10.12 51.89
C SER A 985 -17.62 -11.16 51.41
N ASP A 986 -18.77 -10.71 50.93
CA ASP A 986 -19.95 -11.53 50.65
C ASP A 986 -20.08 -11.83 49.14
N LEU A 987 -19.07 -11.44 48.35
CA LEU A 987 -19.01 -11.62 46.90
C LEU A 987 -18.65 -13.06 46.54
N ASN A 988 -19.59 -13.73 45.87
CA ASN A 988 -19.52 -15.11 45.40
C ASN A 988 -20.06 -15.21 43.97
N ASP A 989 -19.95 -16.39 43.37
CA ASP A 989 -20.29 -16.60 41.95
C ASP A 989 -21.81 -16.40 41.64
N GLU A 990 -22.68 -16.39 42.66
CA GLU A 990 -24.12 -16.16 42.49
C GLU A 990 -24.48 -14.67 42.37
N ASN A 991 -23.70 -13.80 43.02
CA ASN A 991 -23.98 -12.36 43.09
C ASN A 991 -22.92 -11.47 42.41
N PHE A 992 -21.79 -12.05 41.99
CA PHE A 992 -20.64 -11.33 41.44
C PHE A 992 -19.97 -12.13 40.32
N GLU A 993 -19.77 -11.49 39.17
CA GLU A 993 -18.92 -12.00 38.09
C GLU A 993 -17.83 -11.00 37.74
N GLN A 994 -16.68 -11.51 37.33
CA GLN A 994 -15.56 -10.73 36.83
C GLN A 994 -15.08 -11.26 35.48
N GLU A 995 -14.79 -10.34 34.56
CA GLU A 995 -14.10 -10.61 33.30
C GLU A 995 -12.88 -9.69 33.22
N ILE A 996 -11.70 -10.27 33.02
CA ILE A 996 -10.45 -9.51 32.90
C ILE A 996 -9.87 -9.72 31.50
N TYR A 997 -9.62 -8.61 30.82
CA TYR A 997 -8.99 -8.59 29.50
C TYR A 997 -7.58 -8.02 29.61
N TYR A 998 -6.58 -8.80 29.17
CA TYR A 998 -5.18 -8.42 29.18
C TYR A 998 -4.74 -8.01 27.78
N ASN A 999 -4.37 -6.73 27.61
CA ASN A 999 -3.90 -6.19 26.34
C ASN A 999 -2.41 -5.85 26.47
N ASP A 1000 -1.58 -6.88 26.25
CA ASP A 1000 -0.13 -6.83 26.44
C ASP A 1000 0.59 -5.82 25.52
N PRO A 1001 0.30 -5.72 24.20
CA PRO A 1001 0.93 -4.73 23.32
C PRO A 1001 0.71 -3.27 23.75
N ASN A 1002 -0.42 -2.98 24.40
CA ASN A 1002 -0.75 -1.64 24.87
C ASN A 1002 -0.39 -1.40 26.35
N GLY A 1003 -0.04 -2.44 27.11
CA GLY A 1003 0.24 -2.33 28.55
C GLY A 1003 -1.02 -2.00 29.36
N GLU A 1004 -2.13 -2.68 29.07
CA GLU A 1004 -3.45 -2.38 29.63
C GLU A 1004 -4.18 -3.62 30.15
N ILE A 1005 -4.93 -3.44 31.22
CA ILE A 1005 -5.86 -4.45 31.76
C ILE A 1005 -7.23 -3.80 31.92
N THR A 1006 -8.26 -4.43 31.36
CA THR A 1006 -9.66 -4.01 31.55
C THR A 1006 -10.34 -5.00 32.47
N ILE A 1007 -10.91 -4.51 33.57
CA ILE A 1007 -11.65 -5.30 34.54
C ILE A 1007 -13.13 -4.91 34.41
N LYS A 1008 -13.96 -5.89 34.05
CA LYS A 1008 -15.41 -5.79 34.05
C LYS A 1008 -15.95 -6.57 35.24
N ILE A 1009 -16.74 -5.91 36.07
CA ILE A 1009 -17.38 -6.45 37.25
C ILE A 1009 -18.89 -6.38 37.06
N THR A 1010 -19.58 -7.49 37.27
CA THR A 1010 -21.03 -7.59 37.14
C THR A 1010 -21.63 -8.02 38.46
N PHE A 1011 -22.48 -7.18 39.05
CA PHE A 1011 -23.30 -7.54 40.21
C PHE A 1011 -24.67 -8.01 39.75
N LYS A 1012 -25.09 -9.17 40.26
CA LYS A 1012 -26.38 -9.80 39.94
C LYS A 1012 -27.35 -9.70 41.12
N ASN A 1013 -28.64 -9.73 40.83
CA ASN A 1013 -29.72 -9.79 41.83
C ASN A 1013 -29.70 -8.64 42.86
N ILE A 1014 -29.39 -7.42 42.39
CA ILE A 1014 -29.34 -6.23 43.26
C ILE A 1014 -30.74 -5.70 43.51
N GLU A 1015 -31.12 -5.59 44.78
CA GLU A 1015 -32.43 -5.12 45.19
C GLU A 1015 -32.72 -3.71 44.64
N GLY A 1016 -33.87 -3.57 43.97
CA GLY A 1016 -34.27 -2.32 43.33
C GLY A 1016 -33.72 -2.10 41.91
N VAL A 1017 -32.89 -3.02 41.37
CA VAL A 1017 -32.36 -2.93 40.00
C VAL A 1017 -32.87 -4.10 39.16
N LYS A 1018 -33.54 -3.81 38.04
CA LYS A 1018 -34.14 -4.83 37.15
C LYS A 1018 -33.12 -5.60 36.29
N SER A 1019 -31.87 -5.17 36.27
CA SER A 1019 -30.79 -5.71 35.45
C SER A 1019 -29.50 -5.81 36.26
N ASN A 1020 -28.54 -6.61 35.78
CA ASN A 1020 -27.22 -6.66 36.39
C ASN A 1020 -26.55 -5.27 36.34
N LEU A 1021 -25.87 -4.88 37.42
CA LEU A 1021 -25.04 -3.68 37.44
C LEU A 1021 -23.64 -4.04 36.93
N VAL A 1022 -23.27 -3.49 35.78
CA VAL A 1022 -21.97 -3.75 35.14
C VAL A 1022 -21.09 -2.52 35.30
N PHE A 1023 -19.90 -2.70 35.86
CA PHE A 1023 -18.88 -1.69 36.02
C PHE A 1023 -17.63 -2.11 35.26
N ILE A 1024 -17.08 -1.22 34.44
CA ILE A 1024 -15.89 -1.50 33.64
C ILE A 1024 -14.84 -0.44 33.97
N GLN A 1025 -13.67 -0.88 34.42
CA GLN A 1025 -12.52 -0.01 34.63
C GLN A 1025 -11.34 -0.49 33.80
N ARG A 1026 -10.77 0.44 33.02
CA ARG A 1026 -9.52 0.22 32.30
C ARG A 1026 -8.37 0.77 33.14
N PHE A 1027 -7.39 -0.07 33.40
CA PHE A 1027 -6.14 0.28 34.05
C PHE A 1027 -5.03 0.30 33.00
N THR A 1028 -4.22 1.37 33.00
CA THR A 1028 -3.20 1.63 31.98
C THR A 1028 -1.83 1.87 32.60
N GLY A 1029 -0.77 1.82 31.80
CA GLY A 1029 0.60 2.04 32.30
C GLY A 1029 1.22 0.83 32.99
N PHE A 1030 0.71 -0.38 32.70
CA PHE A 1030 1.45 -1.62 32.95
C PHE A 1030 2.65 -1.66 32.01
N ALA A 1031 3.68 -2.41 32.40
CA ALA A 1031 4.84 -2.55 31.56
C ALA A 1031 4.52 -3.12 30.18
N LYS A 1032 5.22 -2.62 29.17
CA LYS A 1032 5.11 -3.11 27.79
C LYS A 1032 6.23 -4.12 27.56
N GLY A 1033 5.85 -5.34 27.20
CA GLY A 1033 6.77 -6.44 26.94
C GLY A 1033 6.88 -6.80 25.46
N ASN A 1034 7.82 -7.69 25.18
CA ASN A 1034 7.87 -8.43 23.93
C ASN A 1034 6.77 -9.50 23.91
N GLN A 1035 6.51 -10.08 22.74
CA GLN A 1035 5.59 -11.22 22.63
C GLN A 1035 5.99 -12.43 23.51
N VAL A 1036 7.23 -12.46 23.99
CA VAL A 1036 7.80 -13.46 24.90
C VAL A 1036 8.22 -12.79 26.22
N THR A 1037 7.94 -13.46 27.33
CA THR A 1037 8.24 -12.97 28.69
C THR A 1037 9.73 -12.76 28.91
N THR A 1038 10.15 -11.55 29.34
CA THR A 1038 11.55 -11.22 29.66
C THR A 1038 11.67 -10.50 31.02
N ASN A 1039 12.89 -10.48 31.58
CA ASN A 1039 13.23 -9.69 32.77
C ASN A 1039 13.55 -8.22 32.43
N ASP A 1040 13.63 -7.89 31.14
CA ASP A 1040 13.91 -6.56 30.63
C ASP A 1040 12.59 -5.85 30.36
N ILE A 1041 12.19 -5.02 31.32
CA ILE A 1041 10.86 -4.42 31.36
C ILE A 1041 11.00 -2.90 31.38
N LEU A 1042 10.22 -2.18 30.56
CA LEU A 1042 10.09 -0.72 30.63
C LEU A 1042 8.62 -0.29 30.53
N SER A 1043 8.21 0.64 31.38
CA SER A 1043 6.88 1.24 31.39
C SER A 1043 6.98 2.76 31.42
N PHE A 1044 6.21 3.43 30.55
CA PHE A 1044 6.01 4.87 30.62
C PHE A 1044 4.92 5.21 31.64
N LYS A 1045 5.04 6.35 32.32
CA LYS A 1045 3.96 6.90 33.15
C LYS A 1045 2.75 7.19 32.27
N THR A 1046 1.56 7.04 32.82
CA THR A 1046 0.33 7.53 32.19
C THR A 1046 0.37 9.05 32.10
N GLN A 1047 -0.38 9.61 31.15
CA GLN A 1047 -0.64 11.03 31.00
C GLN A 1047 -0.96 11.72 32.34
N SER A 1048 -1.93 11.20 33.07
CA SER A 1048 -2.40 11.80 34.32
C SER A 1048 -1.36 11.72 35.42
N LYS A 1049 -0.63 10.59 35.57
CA LYS A 1049 0.46 10.45 36.54
C LYS A 1049 1.63 11.37 36.22
N LEU A 1050 2.02 11.45 34.94
CA LEU A 1050 3.07 12.37 34.48
C LEU A 1050 2.75 13.82 34.87
N MET A 1051 1.52 14.26 34.57
CA MET A 1051 1.07 15.63 34.86
C MET A 1051 0.87 15.89 36.35
N ASN A 1052 0.50 14.88 37.13
CA ASN A 1052 0.37 15.01 38.58
C ASN A 1052 1.74 15.11 39.27
N ASP A 1053 2.68 14.25 38.87
CA ASP A 1053 4.04 14.24 39.42
C ASP A 1053 4.86 15.46 38.94
N ASN A 1054 4.46 16.06 37.81
CA ASN A 1054 5.12 17.22 37.21
C ASN A 1054 4.07 18.31 36.89
N PRO A 1055 3.48 18.97 37.90
CA PRO A 1055 2.36 19.90 37.71
C PRO A 1055 2.69 21.06 36.75
N ASN A 1056 3.96 21.45 36.67
CA ASN A 1056 4.42 22.52 35.78
C ASN A 1056 4.35 22.17 34.28
N PHE A 1057 4.25 20.89 33.91
CA PHE A 1057 4.21 20.47 32.51
C PHE A 1057 2.97 20.98 31.77
N LYS A 1058 1.84 21.15 32.47
CA LYS A 1058 0.62 21.74 31.88
C LYS A 1058 0.82 23.17 31.35
N ASN A 1059 1.81 23.88 31.91
CA ASN A 1059 2.11 25.27 31.56
C ASN A 1059 3.39 25.40 30.71
N THR A 1060 3.96 24.29 30.25
CA THR A 1060 5.21 24.27 29.47
C THR A 1060 4.90 23.85 28.03
N LEU A 1061 5.49 24.53 27.04
CA LEU A 1061 5.31 24.14 25.63
C LEU A 1061 6.04 22.81 25.33
N PRO A 1062 5.45 21.90 24.55
CA PRO A 1062 6.10 20.66 24.12
C PRO A 1062 7.51 20.82 23.55
N SER A 1063 7.78 21.86 22.77
CA SER A 1063 9.11 22.13 22.20
C SER A 1063 10.16 22.47 23.26
N GLN A 1064 9.77 23.07 24.39
CA GLN A 1064 10.67 23.35 25.51
C GLN A 1064 11.04 22.06 26.24
N LEU A 1065 10.08 21.16 26.44
CA LEU A 1065 10.33 19.83 27.02
C LEU A 1065 11.19 18.97 26.09
N ALA A 1066 10.98 19.05 24.78
CA ALA A 1066 11.81 18.37 23.79
C ALA A 1066 13.27 18.85 23.84
N LYS A 1067 13.52 20.14 24.05
CA LYS A 1067 14.88 20.70 24.24
C LYS A 1067 15.54 20.14 25.51
N LEU A 1068 14.81 19.98 26.60
CA LEU A 1068 15.33 19.44 27.86
C LEU A 1068 15.70 17.95 27.72
N LEU A 1069 14.85 17.16 27.06
CA LEU A 1069 15.12 15.74 26.81
C LEU A 1069 16.28 15.51 25.82
N ASN A 1070 16.53 16.43 24.91
CA ASN A 1070 17.68 16.39 23.99
C ASN A 1070 18.98 16.93 24.59
N ASN A 1071 18.96 17.48 25.81
CA ASN A 1071 20.16 17.99 26.47
C ASN A 1071 20.92 16.84 27.17
N ASN A 1072 22.09 16.48 26.66
CA ASN A 1072 22.89 15.36 27.17
C ASN A 1072 23.21 15.39 28.68
N GLU A 1073 23.29 16.55 29.33
CA GLU A 1073 23.57 16.66 30.76
C GLU A 1073 22.34 16.40 31.64
N LYS A 1074 21.14 16.71 31.13
CA LYS A 1074 19.86 16.55 31.88
C LYS A 1074 19.03 15.38 31.38
N ARG A 1075 19.44 14.75 30.27
CA ARG A 1075 18.68 13.74 29.53
C ARG A 1075 18.23 12.55 30.37
N ILE A 1076 19.10 12.04 31.26
CA ILE A 1076 18.76 10.90 32.13
C ILE A 1076 17.68 11.30 33.13
N ASP A 1077 17.84 12.43 33.81
CA ASP A 1077 16.90 12.87 34.84
C ASP A 1077 15.55 13.28 34.22
N GLU A 1078 15.59 13.91 33.05
CA GLU A 1078 14.39 14.28 32.31
C GLU A 1078 13.65 13.05 31.78
N ILE A 1079 14.32 12.07 31.15
CA ILE A 1079 13.61 10.88 30.64
C ILE A 1079 12.99 10.05 31.78
N LYS A 1080 13.64 9.99 32.95
CA LYS A 1080 13.10 9.29 34.13
C LYS A 1080 11.79 9.88 34.65
N LYS A 1081 11.50 11.17 34.39
CA LYS A 1081 10.20 11.76 34.73
C LYS A 1081 9.05 11.12 33.96
N TYR A 1082 9.32 10.62 32.75
CA TYR A 1082 8.36 9.97 31.87
C TYR A 1082 8.26 8.46 32.09
N ILE A 1083 9.24 7.83 32.74
CA ILE A 1083 9.27 6.38 32.97
C ILE A 1083 8.69 6.05 34.34
N SER A 1084 7.79 5.07 34.39
CA SER A 1084 7.16 4.56 35.61
C SER A 1084 8.01 3.47 36.26
N TYR A 1085 8.48 2.51 35.45
CA TYR A 1085 9.30 1.40 35.90
C TYR A 1085 10.25 0.96 34.79
N PHE A 1086 11.45 0.53 35.16
CA PHE A 1086 12.39 -0.12 34.25
C PHE A 1086 13.29 -1.10 35.00
N SER A 1087 13.61 -2.24 34.39
CA SER A 1087 14.43 -3.30 35.00
C SER A 1087 15.32 -4.03 33.99
N GLY A 1088 16.19 -4.91 34.48
CA GLY A 1088 17.13 -5.66 33.65
C GLY A 1088 18.19 -4.77 33.00
N ASP A 1089 18.49 -5.04 31.75
CA ASP A 1089 19.51 -4.33 30.96
C ASP A 1089 19.12 -2.85 30.68
N TYR A 1090 17.83 -2.50 30.71
CA TYR A 1090 17.39 -1.11 30.55
C TYR A 1090 17.87 -0.21 31.70
N ILE A 1091 18.10 -0.75 32.91
CA ILE A 1091 18.67 0.03 34.02
C ILE A 1091 20.06 0.55 33.64
N LYS A 1092 20.90 -0.34 33.11
CA LYS A 1092 22.25 0.01 32.67
C LYS A 1092 22.19 0.96 31.49
N ALA A 1093 21.33 0.66 30.50
CA ALA A 1093 21.20 1.48 29.32
C ALA A 1093 20.77 2.93 29.65
N ILE A 1094 19.76 3.11 30.52
CA ILE A 1094 19.30 4.44 30.94
C ILE A 1094 20.34 5.15 31.80
N ASN A 1095 20.88 4.49 32.83
CA ASN A 1095 21.81 5.14 33.76
C ASN A 1095 23.17 5.50 33.12
N LEU A 1096 23.59 4.78 32.07
CA LEU A 1096 24.81 5.07 31.32
C LEU A 1096 24.58 6.00 30.11
N ASN A 1097 23.37 6.53 29.92
CA ASN A 1097 22.96 7.33 28.75
C ASN A 1097 23.18 6.60 27.40
N LYS A 1098 23.01 5.28 27.37
CA LYS A 1098 23.21 4.42 26.19
C LYS A 1098 21.88 4.09 25.51
N PHE A 1099 21.16 5.13 25.14
CA PHE A 1099 19.92 5.09 24.38
C PHE A 1099 19.82 6.32 23.48
N ASN A 1100 19.01 6.26 22.43
CA ASN A 1100 18.65 7.38 21.56
C ASN A 1100 17.20 7.80 21.85
N LEU A 1101 16.90 9.09 21.74
CA LEU A 1101 15.54 9.63 21.83
C LEU A 1101 15.16 10.22 20.48
N GLU A 1102 14.01 9.81 19.97
CA GLU A 1102 13.29 10.50 18.91
C GLU A 1102 12.10 11.21 19.55
N ILE A 1103 12.05 12.54 19.44
CA ILE A 1103 11.05 13.36 20.12
C ILE A 1103 10.31 14.21 19.09
N THR A 1104 8.99 14.08 19.05
CA THR A 1104 8.12 14.85 18.18
C THR A 1104 7.21 15.75 19.02
N PRO A 1105 7.55 17.04 19.20
CA PRO A 1105 6.70 18.02 19.87
C PRO A 1105 5.69 18.66 18.90
N SER A 1106 4.53 19.05 19.42
CA SER A 1106 3.58 19.93 18.73
C SER A 1106 3.04 20.98 19.69
N ASP A 1107 3.53 22.21 19.55
CA ASP A 1107 3.09 23.33 20.38
C ASP A 1107 1.67 23.78 20.02
N VAL A 1108 1.25 23.65 18.76
CA VAL A 1108 -0.11 23.97 18.30
C VAL A 1108 -1.17 23.06 18.93
N TYR A 1109 -0.88 21.76 19.03
CA TYR A 1109 -1.83 20.76 19.53
C TYR A 1109 -1.54 20.31 20.97
N GLY A 1110 -0.50 20.88 21.61
CA GLY A 1110 -0.17 20.63 23.01
C GLY A 1110 0.21 19.18 23.30
N TYR A 1111 0.92 18.51 22.39
CA TYR A 1111 1.37 17.13 22.56
C TYR A 1111 2.87 16.91 22.36
N LEU A 1112 3.39 15.85 22.99
CA LEU A 1112 4.79 15.43 22.95
C LEU A 1112 4.86 13.90 22.79
N THR A 1113 5.46 13.44 21.70
CA THR A 1113 5.78 12.02 21.51
C THR A 1113 7.25 11.75 21.81
N ILE A 1114 7.53 10.75 22.63
CA ILE A 1114 8.88 10.32 23.01
C ILE A 1114 9.04 8.86 22.59
N LYS A 1115 10.07 8.59 21.78
CA LYS A 1115 10.50 7.25 21.41
C LYS A 1115 11.93 7.01 21.90
N ILE A 1116 12.10 6.05 22.80
CA ILE A 1116 13.39 5.60 23.32
C ILE A 1116 13.86 4.43 22.48
N ILE A 1117 15.09 4.48 21.99
CA ILE A 1117 15.75 3.41 21.22
C ILE A 1117 16.99 2.97 21.98
N PHE A 1118 17.01 1.74 22.48
CA PHE A 1118 18.14 1.20 23.22
C PHE A 1118 19.21 0.61 22.29
N ASP A 1119 20.47 0.75 22.70
CA ASP A 1119 21.59 0.12 22.00
C ASP A 1119 21.51 -1.41 22.18
N LYS A 1120 21.64 -2.14 21.07
CA LYS A 1120 21.61 -3.61 21.04
C LYS A 1120 22.78 -4.22 21.83
N GLU A 1121 23.88 -3.48 22.02
CA GLU A 1121 25.00 -3.93 22.86
C GLU A 1121 24.69 -3.86 24.37
N MET A 1122 23.74 -3.00 24.76
CA MET A 1122 23.33 -2.82 26.15
C MET A 1122 22.22 -3.76 26.57
N VAL A 1123 21.28 -4.05 25.67
CA VAL A 1123 20.15 -4.96 25.87
C VAL A 1123 20.48 -6.30 25.23
N LYS A 1124 21.03 -7.22 26.04
CA LYS A 1124 21.64 -8.46 25.54
C LYS A 1124 20.63 -9.56 25.27
N ASN A 1125 19.48 -9.49 25.92
CA ASN A 1125 18.42 -10.47 25.75
C ASN A 1125 17.75 -10.26 24.37
N PRO A 1126 17.84 -11.23 23.44
CA PRO A 1126 17.34 -11.08 22.08
C PRO A 1126 15.81 -10.95 22.01
N ASP A 1127 15.12 -11.40 23.06
CA ASP A 1127 13.68 -11.29 23.20
C ASP A 1127 13.26 -9.96 23.83
N SER A 1128 14.15 -8.97 23.95
CA SER A 1128 13.87 -7.64 24.53
C SER A 1128 13.56 -6.57 23.46
N LEU A 1129 12.71 -5.59 23.80
CA LEU A 1129 12.32 -4.54 22.86
C LEU A 1129 13.43 -3.51 22.85
N LEU A 1130 14.01 -3.26 21.67
CA LEU A 1130 14.99 -2.18 21.54
C LEU A 1130 14.33 -0.81 21.39
N THR A 1131 13.00 -0.71 21.36
CA THR A 1131 12.32 0.55 21.10
C THR A 1131 10.99 0.66 21.84
N TYR A 1132 10.76 1.80 22.47
CA TYR A 1132 9.55 2.12 23.23
C TYR A 1132 9.04 3.51 22.86
N THR A 1133 7.74 3.66 22.64
CA THR A 1133 7.12 4.95 22.28
C THR A 1133 5.94 5.29 23.18
N ALA A 1134 5.83 6.55 23.58
CA ALA A 1134 4.67 7.13 24.25
C ALA A 1134 4.35 8.52 23.72
N THR A 1135 3.06 8.86 23.67
CA THR A 1135 2.57 10.19 23.31
C THR A 1135 1.77 10.77 24.46
N TYR A 1136 2.09 11.99 24.84
CA TYR A 1136 1.46 12.76 25.91
C TYR A 1136 0.79 13.99 25.32
N ASN A 1137 -0.37 14.39 25.83
CA ASN A 1137 -1.12 15.58 25.42
C ASN A 1137 -1.21 16.59 26.58
N GLY A 1138 -2.01 17.65 26.47
CA GLY A 1138 -2.38 18.49 27.62
C GLY A 1138 -1.22 19.33 28.21
N PHE A 1139 -0.18 19.56 27.41
CA PHE A 1139 0.82 20.60 27.64
C PHE A 1139 0.27 21.97 27.22
N ALA A 1140 1.03 23.04 27.45
CA ALA A 1140 0.64 24.37 26.96
C ALA A 1140 0.57 24.38 25.43
N THR A 1141 -0.33 25.19 24.88
CA THR A 1141 -0.45 25.45 23.44
C THR A 1141 -0.04 26.88 23.12
N GLU A 1142 0.50 27.10 21.92
CA GLU A 1142 0.78 28.45 21.38
C GLU A 1142 -0.47 29.25 21.02
#